data_AF-A0A2K4MMZ4-F1
#
_entry.id   AF-A0A2K4MMZ4-F1
#
_cell.length_a   1.000
_cell.length_b   1.000
_cell.length_c   1.000
_cell.angle_alpha   90.00
_cell.angle_beta   90.00
_cell.angle_gamma   90.00
#
_symmetry.space_group_name_H-M   'P 1'
#
loop_
_entity.id
_entity.type
_entity.pdbx_description
1 polymer ?
#
loop_
_entity_poly.entity_id
_entity_poly.type
_entity_poly.pdbx_seq_one_letter_code
_entity_poly.pdbx_strand_id
1 'polypeptide(L)'
;MLTDAEKDAIRDHYRAISDRLPGFRPRASQRRMLAEIANALARSQEKVGDEWPEREGESITVIEGPTGVGKSLAYLLAGGVMARTRGKKLVVTSATVALQEQLVNRDLPFVVENSGLPLTFALAKGRGRYLCPYRLYGLTAQHAQQSLLQPDPMMALWDHKPEQAELDALTAMADAFHQRKWNGDRDSWDSVVEDGLWARVTNDRHGCLKTACPNRVECPFYLARDTLENVDVVVANHDLMLADVSMGGGVILPAPEESFYCIDEAHHLAKKAINQFAAEHSLGQALGWLDKVAAVVVHAEAHTGKAELASSAIDSAAACVETLTEWQWLLGSEESLAASSDNLEPSWLIEDGILPERLKTPAANMAISARALSKQLDDMGNALSEARKDKSGDADLDKTATELGFLIGRAEQLMAVWDLFDTETPENAPPIAKWITRRSEGKGDYLFSASPVSAAASLAATLWRRAAGAILTSATLRSLGDFELLLSQTGLKWLPKVSCLALDSPFNFDEQGELYLPPLLASPKDPGGHTREIIEWLPKLIDLSQAVGTLVLFSSRKQMQDVAAGLPAELREQLLVQGDIPKRTLLDTHHQRLQNQQASVIFGLDSFSEGLDLPGESCVHVIIAKLPFAMPDDPVGKTLSRWIEKRGGNPFIELTVPEASIKLVQAVGRLIRTERDYGRVTILDNRLTRQSYGKKLLASLPPFKRI
;
A
#
# COMPACT_ATOMS: atom_id res chain seq x y z
N MET A 1 -6.92 -26.56 20.08
CA MET A 1 -7.24 -27.66 19.12
C MET A 1 -8.58 -27.36 18.46
N LEU A 2 -8.79 -27.86 17.24
CA LEU A 2 -10.04 -27.65 16.50
C LEU A 2 -11.14 -28.57 17.05
N THR A 3 -12.27 -27.98 17.44
CA THR A 3 -13.42 -28.71 17.99
C THR A 3 -14.20 -29.43 16.88
N ASP A 4 -14.98 -30.46 17.24
CA ASP A 4 -15.80 -31.16 16.23
C ASP A 4 -16.91 -30.27 15.68
N ALA A 5 -17.48 -29.39 16.51
CA ALA A 5 -18.44 -28.36 16.07
C ALA A 5 -17.84 -27.42 15.02
N GLU A 6 -16.59 -26.98 15.18
CA GLU A 6 -15.90 -26.15 14.18
C GLU A 6 -15.66 -26.90 12.87
N LYS A 7 -15.26 -28.18 12.95
CA LYS A 7 -15.05 -29.03 11.76
C LYS A 7 -16.35 -29.23 10.98
N ASP A 8 -17.43 -29.52 11.69
CA ASP A 8 -18.73 -29.77 11.08
C ASP A 8 -19.30 -28.48 10.48
N ALA A 9 -19.19 -27.34 11.18
CA ALA A 9 -19.59 -26.04 10.64
C ALA A 9 -18.87 -25.69 9.33
N ILE A 10 -17.53 -25.82 9.27
CA ILE A 10 -16.77 -25.56 8.04
C ILE A 10 -17.22 -26.51 6.92
N ARG A 11 -17.41 -27.80 7.23
CA ARG A 11 -17.82 -28.82 6.25
C ARG A 11 -19.21 -28.53 5.69
N ASP A 12 -20.16 -28.19 6.55
CA ASP A 12 -21.55 -27.96 6.18
C ASP A 12 -21.71 -26.69 5.35
N HIS A 13 -21.04 -25.60 5.74
CA HIS A 13 -21.02 -24.38 4.94
C HIS A 13 -20.32 -24.56 3.59
N TYR A 14 -19.25 -25.36 3.53
CA TYR A 14 -18.59 -25.70 2.27
C TYR A 14 -19.48 -26.55 1.34
N ARG A 15 -20.20 -27.53 1.92
CA ARG A 15 -21.19 -28.33 1.18
C ARG A 15 -22.33 -27.48 0.64
N ALA A 16 -22.86 -26.56 1.45
CA ALA A 16 -23.93 -25.65 1.03
C ALA A 16 -23.54 -24.84 -0.22
N ILE A 17 -22.30 -24.35 -0.29
CA ILE A 17 -21.78 -23.68 -1.50
C ILE A 17 -21.75 -24.64 -2.69
N SER A 18 -21.22 -25.85 -2.48
CA SER A 18 -21.13 -26.87 -3.53
C SER A 18 -22.49 -27.28 -4.10
N ASP A 19 -23.51 -27.33 -3.24
CA ASP A 19 -24.86 -27.75 -3.64
C ASP A 19 -25.65 -26.63 -4.32
N ARG A 20 -25.43 -25.37 -3.93
CA ARG A 20 -26.15 -24.21 -4.47
C ARG A 20 -25.55 -23.63 -5.74
N LEU A 21 -24.26 -23.84 -6.02
CA LEU A 21 -23.58 -23.22 -7.15
C LEU A 21 -23.40 -24.20 -8.32
N PRO A 22 -24.14 -24.02 -9.43
CA PRO A 22 -23.96 -24.82 -10.63
C PRO A 22 -22.53 -24.66 -11.16
N GLY A 23 -21.83 -25.78 -11.35
CA GLY A 23 -20.46 -25.78 -11.87
C GLY A 23 -19.36 -25.58 -10.81
N PHE A 24 -19.70 -25.51 -9.51
CA PHE A 24 -18.68 -25.56 -8.45
C PHE A 24 -17.94 -26.90 -8.50
N ARG A 25 -16.61 -26.83 -8.55
CA ARG A 25 -15.74 -28.01 -8.53
C ARG A 25 -14.95 -28.02 -7.22
N PRO A 26 -15.19 -29.00 -6.33
CA PRO A 26 -14.45 -29.07 -5.09
C PRO A 26 -13.00 -29.45 -5.36
N ARG A 27 -12.05 -28.67 -4.83
CA ARG A 27 -10.61 -28.88 -5.04
C ARG A 27 -9.94 -29.41 -3.78
N ALA A 28 -9.04 -30.38 -3.93
CA ALA A 28 -8.28 -30.92 -2.80
C ALA A 28 -7.39 -29.85 -2.15
N SER A 29 -6.75 -29.01 -2.96
CA SER A 29 -5.94 -27.87 -2.49
C SER A 29 -6.77 -26.87 -1.67
N GLN A 30 -8.00 -26.57 -2.10
CA GLN A 30 -8.91 -25.69 -1.35
C GLN A 30 -9.31 -26.28 0.00
N ARG A 31 -9.65 -27.58 0.06
CA ARG A 31 -9.96 -28.26 1.33
C ARG A 31 -8.76 -28.31 2.27
N ARG A 32 -7.55 -28.48 1.71
CA ARG A 32 -6.31 -28.43 2.48
C ARG A 32 -6.05 -27.03 3.05
N MET A 33 -6.30 -25.98 2.26
CA MET A 33 -6.23 -24.58 2.73
C MET A 33 -7.21 -24.32 3.88
N LEU A 34 -8.48 -24.73 3.74
CA LEU A 34 -9.50 -24.60 4.79
C LEU A 34 -9.04 -25.27 6.10
N ALA A 35 -8.51 -26.49 6.01
CA ALA A 35 -8.04 -27.24 7.16
C ALA A 35 -6.82 -26.59 7.83
N GLU A 36 -5.85 -26.12 7.05
CA GLU A 36 -4.66 -25.44 7.59
C GLU A 36 -5.02 -24.15 8.32
N ILE A 37 -5.90 -23.34 7.72
CA ILE A 37 -6.40 -22.10 8.33
C ILE A 37 -7.10 -22.40 9.66
N ALA A 38 -8.03 -23.35 9.65
CA ALA A 38 -8.77 -23.72 10.86
C ALA A 38 -7.84 -24.26 11.96
N ASN A 39 -6.87 -25.11 11.60
CA ASN A 39 -5.90 -25.68 12.53
C ASN A 39 -4.98 -24.62 13.14
N ALA A 40 -4.50 -23.67 12.34
CA ALA A 40 -3.68 -22.57 12.82
C ALA A 40 -4.48 -21.69 13.79
N LEU A 41 -5.64 -21.19 13.38
CA LEU A 41 -6.47 -20.33 14.23
C LEU A 41 -6.96 -21.04 15.50
N ALA A 42 -7.17 -22.36 15.47
CA ALA A 42 -7.56 -23.13 16.65
C ALA A 42 -6.46 -23.25 17.73
N ARG A 43 -5.24 -22.78 17.44
CA ARG A 43 -4.13 -22.62 18.39
C ARG A 43 -4.04 -21.20 18.96
N SER A 44 -5.00 -20.30 18.64
CA SER A 44 -5.09 -18.99 19.26
C SER A 44 -5.18 -19.10 20.78
N GLN A 45 -4.36 -18.32 21.47
CA GLN A 45 -4.32 -18.31 22.93
C GLN A 45 -5.26 -17.24 23.50
N GLU A 46 -5.96 -17.60 24.58
CA GLU A 46 -6.78 -16.69 25.37
C GLU A 46 -5.96 -16.05 26.50
N LYS A 47 -6.52 -15.03 27.15
CA LYS A 47 -5.90 -14.40 28.32
C LYS A 47 -5.75 -15.40 29.45
N VAL A 48 -4.65 -15.30 30.18
CA VAL A 48 -4.45 -16.00 31.46
C VAL A 48 -4.47 -14.94 32.56
N GLY A 49 -5.60 -14.82 33.26
CA GLY A 49 -5.85 -13.66 34.11
C GLY A 49 -6.05 -12.39 33.27
N ASP A 50 -5.32 -11.32 33.59
CA ASP A 50 -5.37 -10.05 32.85
C ASP A 50 -4.27 -9.92 31.78
N GLU A 51 -3.37 -10.90 31.67
CA GLU A 51 -2.22 -10.85 30.77
C GLU A 51 -2.42 -11.73 29.52
N TRP A 52 -1.87 -11.25 28.41
CA TRP A 52 -1.77 -12.04 27.19
C TRP A 52 -0.50 -12.89 27.23
N PRO A 53 -0.60 -14.20 26.94
CA PRO A 53 0.57 -15.05 26.87
C PRO A 53 1.50 -14.65 25.72
N GLU A 54 2.78 -15.00 25.86
CA GLU A 54 3.77 -14.81 24.81
C GLU A 54 3.43 -15.70 23.60
N ARG A 55 3.28 -15.06 22.43
CA ARG A 55 2.94 -15.73 21.18
C ARG A 55 4.19 -15.97 20.34
N GLU A 56 4.40 -17.22 19.94
CA GLU A 56 5.56 -17.66 19.15
C GLU A 56 5.17 -18.03 17.70
N GLY A 57 3.98 -17.60 17.28
CA GLY A 57 3.46 -17.78 15.92
C GLY A 57 2.60 -19.03 15.70
N GLU A 58 2.18 -19.71 16.76
CA GLU A 58 1.37 -20.95 16.67
C GLU A 58 0.03 -20.76 15.95
N SER A 59 -0.57 -19.57 16.04
CA SER A 59 -1.80 -19.20 15.34
C SER A 59 -1.56 -18.46 14.03
N ILE A 60 -0.35 -18.51 13.50
CA ILE A 60 0.04 -17.88 12.24
C ILE A 60 0.35 -18.95 11.19
N THR A 61 -0.23 -18.77 10.00
CA THR A 61 0.04 -19.63 8.84
C THR A 61 0.30 -18.82 7.59
N VAL A 62 1.29 -19.24 6.81
CA VAL A 62 1.67 -18.66 5.52
C VAL A 62 1.33 -19.68 4.44
N ILE A 63 0.36 -19.34 3.58
CA ILE A 63 -0.20 -20.26 2.59
C ILE A 63 -0.03 -19.69 1.18
N GLU A 64 0.86 -20.29 0.40
CA GLU A 64 0.91 -20.06 -1.05
C GLU A 64 -0.18 -20.89 -1.72
N GLY A 65 -1.15 -20.22 -2.34
CA GLY A 65 -2.24 -20.86 -3.08
C GLY A 65 -2.29 -20.34 -4.52
N PRO A 66 -1.86 -21.13 -5.51
CA PRO A 66 -1.89 -20.72 -6.91
C PRO A 66 -3.27 -20.24 -7.37
N THR A 67 -3.31 -19.52 -8.50
CA THR A 67 -4.57 -19.10 -9.14
C THR A 67 -5.50 -20.30 -9.34
N GLY A 68 -6.81 -20.10 -9.16
CA GLY A 68 -7.80 -21.17 -9.31
C GLY A 68 -8.04 -22.04 -8.07
N VAL A 69 -7.19 -22.00 -7.03
CA VAL A 69 -7.44 -22.72 -5.77
C VAL A 69 -8.71 -22.25 -5.05
N GLY A 70 -9.11 -20.99 -5.24
CA GLY A 70 -10.22 -20.37 -4.51
C GLY A 70 -9.82 -19.91 -3.11
N LYS A 71 -8.71 -19.15 -3.03
CA LYS A 71 -8.13 -18.61 -1.78
C LYS A 71 -9.14 -17.79 -0.98
N SER A 72 -9.80 -16.83 -1.62
CA SER A 72 -10.76 -15.93 -0.98
C SER A 72 -11.90 -16.67 -0.32
N LEU A 73 -12.49 -17.65 -1.04
CA LEU A 73 -13.50 -18.53 -0.46
C LEU A 73 -12.98 -19.30 0.76
N ALA A 74 -11.76 -19.84 0.68
CA ALA A 74 -11.18 -20.63 1.76
C ALA A 74 -10.94 -19.80 3.03
N TYR A 75 -10.31 -18.64 2.92
CA TYR A 75 -10.02 -17.83 4.10
C TYR A 75 -11.24 -17.11 4.66
N LEU A 76 -12.21 -16.70 3.82
CA LEU A 76 -13.44 -16.09 4.31
C LEU A 76 -14.30 -17.11 5.05
N LEU A 77 -14.38 -18.34 4.54
CA LEU A 77 -15.18 -19.39 5.15
C LEU A 77 -14.55 -19.92 6.44
N ALA A 78 -13.30 -20.42 6.38
CA ALA A 78 -12.65 -20.94 7.58
C ALA A 78 -12.34 -19.82 8.59
N GLY A 79 -11.85 -18.66 8.13
CA GLY A 79 -11.60 -17.51 8.99
C GLY A 79 -12.88 -16.99 9.63
N GLY A 80 -13.99 -16.91 8.90
CA GLY A 80 -15.27 -16.45 9.41
C GLY A 80 -15.88 -17.40 10.45
N VAL A 81 -15.85 -18.72 10.20
CA VAL A 81 -16.28 -19.72 11.19
C VAL A 81 -15.43 -19.60 12.46
N MET A 82 -14.10 -19.62 12.32
CA MET A 82 -13.19 -19.56 13.46
C MET A 82 -13.31 -18.26 14.24
N ALA A 83 -13.44 -17.10 13.57
CA ALA A 83 -13.63 -15.82 14.22
C ALA A 83 -14.90 -15.83 15.09
N ARG A 84 -16.02 -16.31 14.54
CA ARG A 84 -17.29 -16.39 15.25
C ARG A 84 -17.26 -17.38 16.42
N THR A 85 -16.70 -18.59 16.24
CA THR A 85 -16.66 -19.60 17.30
C THR A 85 -15.71 -19.22 18.43
N ARG A 86 -14.69 -18.39 18.15
CA ARG A 86 -13.69 -17.92 19.12
C ARG A 86 -13.98 -16.53 19.69
N GLY A 87 -15.11 -15.91 19.33
CA GLY A 87 -15.47 -14.56 19.77
C GLY A 87 -14.47 -13.49 19.32
N LYS A 88 -13.86 -13.68 18.15
CA LYS A 88 -12.88 -12.75 17.55
C LYS A 88 -13.48 -12.03 16.35
N LYS A 89 -12.90 -10.89 15.99
CA LYS A 89 -13.19 -10.21 14.71
C LYS A 89 -12.30 -10.78 13.60
N LEU A 90 -12.81 -10.89 12.38
CA LEU A 90 -12.00 -11.22 11.21
C LEU A 90 -11.62 -9.93 10.47
N VAL A 91 -10.34 -9.59 10.45
CA VAL A 91 -9.81 -8.44 9.70
C VAL A 91 -9.20 -8.94 8.39
N VAL A 92 -9.86 -8.69 7.26
CA VAL A 92 -9.37 -9.07 5.93
C VAL A 92 -8.68 -7.86 5.31
N THR A 93 -7.42 -8.01 4.89
CA THR A 93 -6.65 -6.93 4.29
C THR A 93 -6.16 -7.30 2.91
N SER A 94 -6.20 -6.35 1.98
CA SER A 94 -5.71 -6.53 0.61
C SER A 94 -4.75 -5.41 0.20
N ALA A 95 -3.95 -5.66 -0.83
CA ALA A 95 -2.92 -4.74 -1.28
C ALA A 95 -3.45 -3.48 -1.98
N THR A 96 -4.62 -3.53 -2.61
CA THR A 96 -5.17 -2.41 -3.39
C THR A 96 -6.65 -2.17 -3.08
N VAL A 97 -7.12 -0.94 -3.33
CA VAL A 97 -8.53 -0.55 -3.17
C VAL A 97 -9.43 -1.39 -4.09
N ALA A 98 -9.01 -1.66 -5.32
CA ALA A 98 -9.79 -2.49 -6.25
C ALA A 98 -10.03 -3.93 -5.75
N LEU A 99 -9.00 -4.56 -5.16
CA LEU A 99 -9.16 -5.88 -4.55
C LEU A 99 -10.01 -5.82 -3.27
N GLN A 100 -9.88 -4.74 -2.50
CA GLN A 100 -10.72 -4.48 -1.32
C GLN A 100 -12.21 -4.41 -1.70
N GLU A 101 -12.54 -3.69 -2.77
CA GLU A 101 -13.90 -3.59 -3.31
C GLU A 101 -14.39 -4.91 -3.88
N GLN A 102 -13.53 -5.68 -4.56
CA GLN A 102 -13.87 -7.03 -5.02
C GLN A 102 -14.31 -7.93 -3.85
N LEU A 103 -13.61 -7.84 -2.71
CA LEU A 103 -13.97 -8.61 -1.52
C LEU A 103 -15.34 -8.24 -0.98
N VAL A 104 -15.64 -6.94 -0.87
CA VAL A 104 -16.90 -6.44 -0.26
C VAL A 104 -18.09 -6.55 -1.21
N ASN A 105 -17.90 -6.30 -2.50
CA ASN A 105 -18.99 -6.24 -3.48
C ASN A 105 -19.28 -7.59 -4.15
N ARG A 106 -18.37 -8.57 -4.04
CA ARG A 106 -18.51 -9.87 -4.70
C ARG A 106 -18.25 -11.04 -3.77
N ASP A 107 -17.03 -11.15 -3.23
CA ASP A 107 -16.59 -12.40 -2.60
C ASP A 107 -17.26 -12.65 -1.23
N LEU A 108 -17.41 -11.64 -0.38
CA LEU A 108 -18.14 -11.73 0.90
C LEU A 108 -19.66 -11.95 0.74
N PRO A 109 -20.39 -11.14 -0.08
CA PRO A 109 -21.80 -11.42 -0.38
C PRO A 109 -22.00 -12.84 -0.89
N PHE A 110 -21.14 -13.28 -1.82
CA PHE A 110 -21.17 -14.64 -2.34
C PHE A 110 -21.04 -15.70 -1.24
N VAL A 111 -20.09 -15.55 -0.32
CA VAL A 111 -19.92 -16.48 0.81
C VAL A 111 -21.17 -16.51 1.68
N VAL A 112 -21.70 -15.34 2.08
CA VAL A 112 -22.86 -15.25 2.98
C VAL A 112 -24.10 -15.90 2.35
N GLU A 113 -24.42 -15.53 1.11
CA GLU A 113 -25.61 -16.03 0.41
C GLU A 113 -25.56 -17.53 0.12
N ASN A 114 -24.39 -18.04 -0.29
CA ASN A 114 -24.27 -19.42 -0.78
C ASN A 114 -23.87 -20.41 0.32
N SER A 115 -23.14 -19.99 1.35
CA SER A 115 -22.76 -20.88 2.45
C SER A 115 -23.80 -20.94 3.57
N GLY A 116 -24.66 -19.93 3.69
CA GLY A 116 -25.56 -19.78 4.82
C GLY A 116 -24.85 -19.44 6.15
N LEU A 117 -23.57 -19.06 6.09
CA LEU A 117 -22.82 -18.53 7.22
C LEU A 117 -23.27 -17.08 7.46
N PRO A 118 -23.92 -16.76 8.60
CA PRO A 118 -24.39 -15.40 8.87
C PRO A 118 -23.22 -14.53 9.33
N LEU A 119 -22.47 -13.98 8.37
CA LEU A 119 -21.45 -12.97 8.63
C LEU A 119 -21.98 -11.59 8.28
N THR A 120 -21.79 -10.66 9.20
CA THR A 120 -21.88 -9.23 8.93
C THR A 120 -20.50 -8.68 8.57
N PHE A 121 -20.42 -7.74 7.63
CA PHE A 121 -19.15 -7.18 7.20
C PHE A 121 -19.24 -5.70 6.85
N ALA A 122 -18.13 -4.98 7.01
CA ALA A 122 -18.03 -3.59 6.62
C ALA A 122 -16.63 -3.22 6.12
N LEU A 123 -16.57 -2.16 5.31
CA LEU A 123 -15.37 -1.64 4.67
C LEU A 123 -14.73 -0.54 5.52
N ALA A 124 -13.51 -0.76 5.98
CA ALA A 124 -12.70 0.24 6.65
C ALA A 124 -11.90 1.06 5.65
N LYS A 125 -12.13 2.38 5.65
CA LYS A 125 -11.38 3.36 4.85
C LYS A 125 -10.69 4.39 5.74
N GLY A 126 -9.65 5.02 5.20
CA GLY A 126 -8.98 6.15 5.83
C GLY A 126 -9.91 7.36 5.92
N ARG A 127 -9.72 8.22 6.94
CA ARG A 127 -10.58 9.38 7.20
C ARG A 127 -10.68 10.33 6.01
N GLY A 128 -9.57 10.55 5.29
CA GLY A 128 -9.52 11.40 4.10
C GLY A 128 -10.36 10.90 2.91
N ARG A 129 -11.04 9.74 3.02
CA ARG A 129 -12.01 9.24 2.03
C ARG A 129 -13.46 9.62 2.35
N TYR A 130 -13.70 10.24 3.50
CA TYR A 130 -15.03 10.65 3.92
C TYR A 130 -15.20 12.16 3.86
N LEU A 131 -16.38 12.58 3.46
CA LEU A 131 -16.85 13.96 3.54
C LEU A 131 -16.90 14.42 5.01
N CYS A 132 -16.51 15.65 5.25
CA CYS A 132 -16.73 16.38 6.49
C CYS A 132 -17.93 17.32 6.32
N PRO A 133 -19.14 16.97 6.83
CA PRO A 133 -20.33 17.81 6.65
C PRO A 133 -20.14 19.22 7.20
N TYR A 134 -19.41 19.36 8.31
CA TYR A 134 -19.08 20.67 8.90
C TYR A 134 -18.36 21.60 7.90
N ARG A 135 -17.34 21.09 7.18
CA ARG A 135 -16.63 21.88 6.16
C ARG A 135 -17.49 22.12 4.93
N LEU A 136 -18.23 21.10 4.47
CA LEU A 136 -19.10 21.24 3.31
C LEU A 136 -20.17 22.32 3.53
N TYR A 137 -20.84 22.31 4.67
CA TYR A 137 -21.85 23.32 5.00
C TYR A 137 -21.23 24.70 5.20
N GLY A 138 -20.03 24.79 5.77
CA GLY A 138 -19.29 26.06 5.83
C GLY A 138 -18.99 26.64 4.44
N LEU A 139 -18.73 25.80 3.44
CA LEU A 139 -18.43 26.22 2.06
C LEU A 139 -19.68 26.44 1.20
N THR A 140 -20.80 25.78 1.50
CA THR A 140 -22.05 25.81 0.72
C THR A 140 -23.14 26.65 1.35
N ALA A 141 -22.93 27.17 2.56
CA ALA A 141 -23.84 28.12 3.19
C ALA A 141 -23.97 29.38 2.31
N GLN A 142 -25.01 29.42 1.49
CA GLN A 142 -25.52 30.67 0.93
C GLN A 142 -25.88 31.56 2.12
N HIS A 143 -25.17 32.68 2.29
CA HIS A 143 -25.63 33.76 3.15
C HIS A 143 -26.94 34.35 2.58
N ALA A 144 -28.05 33.68 2.87
CA ALA A 144 -29.35 34.31 2.94
C ALA A 144 -29.30 35.34 4.08
N GLN A 145 -28.99 36.59 3.70
CA GLN A 145 -29.17 37.83 4.47
C GLN A 145 -28.37 37.98 5.79
N GLN A 146 -27.27 38.76 5.74
CA GLN A 146 -26.95 39.91 6.61
C GLN A 146 -25.44 40.07 6.84
N SER A 147 -24.82 41.02 6.13
CA SER A 147 -24.02 42.14 6.69
C SER A 147 -23.12 42.72 5.59
N LEU A 148 -23.48 43.92 5.10
CA LEU A 148 -22.81 44.66 4.03
C LEU A 148 -21.44 45.27 4.44
N LEU A 149 -20.82 44.82 5.53
CA LEU A 149 -19.65 45.48 6.12
C LEU A 149 -18.55 44.54 6.64
N GLN A 150 -18.59 43.24 6.34
CA GLN A 150 -17.47 42.34 6.65
C GLN A 150 -16.81 41.82 5.37
N PRO A 151 -15.47 41.68 5.34
CA PRO A 151 -14.78 41.04 4.23
C PRO A 151 -15.33 39.63 4.05
N ASP A 152 -15.62 39.27 2.79
CA ASP A 152 -16.30 38.04 2.39
C ASP A 152 -15.70 36.81 3.09
N PRO A 153 -16.44 36.12 4.00
CA PRO A 153 -15.93 34.97 4.73
C PRO A 153 -15.54 33.81 3.81
N MET A 154 -15.98 33.81 2.54
CA MET A 154 -15.49 32.87 1.52
C MET A 154 -14.01 33.06 1.19
N MET A 155 -13.43 34.28 1.20
CA MET A 155 -12.01 34.47 0.84
C MET A 155 -11.04 33.86 1.86
N ALA A 156 -11.47 33.63 3.10
CA ALA A 156 -10.62 33.01 4.13
C ALA A 156 -10.51 31.48 4.00
N LEU A 157 -11.41 30.86 3.23
CA LEU A 157 -11.49 29.40 3.04
C LEU A 157 -10.86 28.94 1.71
N TRP A 158 -10.42 29.88 0.88
CA TRP A 158 -9.87 29.63 -0.44
C TRP A 158 -8.54 30.37 -0.65
N ASP A 159 -7.53 29.65 -1.12
CA ASP A 159 -6.20 30.22 -1.42
C ASP A 159 -6.19 31.03 -2.74
N HIS A 160 -7.29 30.92 -3.49
CA HIS A 160 -7.57 31.62 -4.74
C HIS A 160 -9.08 31.91 -4.80
N LYS A 161 -9.53 32.70 -5.77
CA LYS A 161 -10.96 32.90 -5.96
C LYS A 161 -11.59 31.60 -6.49
N PRO A 162 -12.61 31.02 -5.83
CA PRO A 162 -13.23 29.77 -6.29
C PRO A 162 -13.81 29.91 -7.69
N GLU A 163 -13.64 28.88 -8.50
CA GLU A 163 -14.29 28.78 -9.80
C GLU A 163 -15.77 28.38 -9.65
N GLN A 164 -16.61 28.79 -10.60
CA GLN A 164 -18.05 28.46 -10.56
C GLN A 164 -18.28 26.94 -10.57
N ALA A 165 -17.47 26.20 -11.34
CA ALA A 165 -17.55 24.74 -11.41
C ALA A 165 -17.29 24.06 -10.05
N GLU A 166 -16.38 24.61 -9.23
CA GLU A 166 -16.10 24.09 -7.89
C GLU A 166 -17.29 24.33 -6.95
N LEU A 167 -17.88 25.53 -6.99
CA LEU A 167 -19.07 25.86 -6.19
C LEU A 167 -20.28 24.99 -6.58
N ASP A 168 -20.49 24.77 -7.87
CA ASP A 168 -21.57 23.93 -8.38
C ASP A 168 -21.37 22.47 -7.94
N ALA A 169 -20.14 21.95 -7.98
CA ALA A 169 -19.81 20.62 -7.50
C ALA A 169 -20.04 20.46 -5.98
N LEU A 170 -19.65 21.46 -5.18
CA LEU A 170 -19.89 21.46 -3.73
C LEU A 170 -21.39 21.49 -3.41
N THR A 171 -22.16 22.30 -4.14
CA THR A 171 -23.62 22.38 -3.97
C THR A 171 -24.28 21.05 -4.32
N ALA A 172 -23.87 20.42 -5.43
CA ALA A 172 -24.38 19.10 -5.82
C ALA A 172 -24.07 18.02 -4.76
N MET A 173 -22.87 18.04 -4.17
CA MET A 173 -22.51 17.16 -3.05
C MET A 173 -23.38 17.42 -1.81
N ALA A 174 -23.61 18.68 -1.45
CA ALA A 174 -24.45 19.05 -0.31
C ALA A 174 -25.90 18.59 -0.50
N ASP A 175 -26.46 18.81 -1.69
CA ASP A 175 -27.81 18.37 -2.04
C ASP A 175 -27.93 16.85 -2.00
N ALA A 176 -26.99 16.12 -2.63
CA ALA A 176 -27.00 14.67 -2.66
C ALA A 176 -26.85 14.05 -1.25
N PHE A 177 -25.99 14.64 -0.42
CA PHE A 177 -25.78 14.21 0.96
C PHE A 177 -27.01 14.49 1.83
N HIS A 178 -27.58 15.71 1.75
CA HIS A 178 -28.78 16.09 2.49
C HIS A 178 -30.00 15.23 2.10
N GLN A 179 -30.14 14.90 0.82
CA GLN A 179 -31.19 14.01 0.31
C GLN A 179 -30.93 12.51 0.54
N ARG A 180 -29.81 12.15 1.19
CA ARG A 180 -29.36 10.75 1.42
C ARG A 180 -29.23 9.92 0.14
N LYS A 181 -28.96 10.57 -0.99
CA LYS A 181 -28.62 9.90 -2.26
C LYS A 181 -27.16 9.45 -2.28
N TRP A 182 -26.34 10.08 -1.44
CA TRP A 182 -24.93 9.76 -1.28
C TRP A 182 -24.59 9.67 0.21
N ASN A 183 -23.76 8.69 0.58
CA ASN A 183 -23.38 8.42 1.97
C ASN A 183 -22.16 9.23 2.45
N GLY A 184 -21.58 10.08 1.60
CA GLY A 184 -20.39 10.88 1.92
C GLY A 184 -19.05 10.14 1.73
N ASP A 185 -19.04 8.94 1.17
CA ASP A 185 -17.83 8.22 0.76
C ASP A 185 -17.37 8.69 -0.63
N ARG A 186 -16.14 9.22 -0.73
CA ARG A 186 -15.55 9.74 -1.97
C ARG A 186 -15.67 8.77 -3.14
N ASP A 187 -15.39 7.49 -2.89
CA ASP A 187 -15.29 6.50 -3.96
C ASP A 187 -16.68 6.02 -4.45
N SER A 188 -17.76 6.37 -3.73
CA SER A 188 -19.15 6.13 -4.14
C SER A 188 -19.79 7.29 -4.90
N TRP A 189 -19.03 8.37 -5.14
CA TRP A 189 -19.48 9.50 -5.93
C TRP A 189 -19.36 9.19 -7.43
N ASP A 190 -20.39 9.50 -8.22
CA ASP A 190 -20.50 9.06 -9.63
C ASP A 190 -19.45 9.69 -10.57
N SER A 191 -18.87 10.83 -10.18
CA SER A 191 -17.89 11.56 -10.99
C SER A 191 -16.51 11.63 -10.33
N VAL A 192 -15.47 11.90 -11.11
CA VAL A 192 -14.15 12.19 -10.53
C VAL A 192 -14.21 13.51 -9.79
N VAL A 193 -13.86 13.50 -8.50
CA VAL A 193 -13.67 14.71 -7.70
C VAL A 193 -12.19 15.07 -7.70
N GLU A 194 -11.89 16.32 -8.06
CA GLU A 194 -10.53 16.85 -8.00
C GLU A 194 -9.98 16.80 -6.57
N ASP A 195 -8.70 16.43 -6.42
CA ASP A 195 -8.05 16.29 -5.11
C ASP A 195 -8.02 17.61 -4.33
N GLY A 196 -7.78 18.73 -5.02
CA GLY A 196 -7.77 20.07 -4.40
C GLY A 196 -9.13 20.42 -3.79
N LEU A 197 -10.22 20.19 -4.53
CA LEU A 197 -11.57 20.40 -4.04
C LEU A 197 -11.92 19.45 -2.89
N TRP A 198 -11.57 18.17 -3.02
CA TRP A 198 -11.83 17.17 -1.98
C TRP A 198 -11.12 17.49 -0.66
N ALA A 199 -9.87 17.98 -0.72
CA ALA A 199 -9.09 18.38 0.46
C ALA A 199 -9.81 19.48 1.27
N ARG A 200 -10.62 20.33 0.63
CA ARG A 200 -11.42 21.37 1.29
C ARG A 200 -12.63 20.80 2.05
N VAL A 201 -13.22 19.70 1.57
CA VAL A 201 -14.44 19.10 2.15
C VAL A 201 -14.19 17.84 2.97
N THR A 202 -12.95 17.38 3.09
CA THR A 202 -12.55 16.31 4.02
C THR A 202 -11.76 16.86 5.21
N ASN A 203 -11.41 16.01 6.16
CA ASN A 203 -10.62 16.39 7.31
C ASN A 203 -9.69 15.26 7.73
N ASP A 204 -8.53 15.59 8.30
CA ASP A 204 -7.64 14.60 8.92
C ASP A 204 -8.01 14.39 10.40
N ARG A 205 -7.18 13.64 11.14
CA ARG A 205 -7.44 13.35 12.56
C ARG A 205 -7.22 14.57 13.48
N HIS A 206 -6.42 15.54 13.04
CA HIS A 206 -6.01 16.70 13.82
C HIS A 206 -6.94 17.88 13.61
N GLY A 207 -7.36 18.14 12.37
CA GLY A 207 -8.35 19.18 12.06
C GLY A 207 -9.78 18.78 12.40
N CYS A 208 -10.04 17.51 12.74
CA CYS A 208 -11.38 17.06 13.10
C CYS A 208 -11.78 17.51 14.51
N LEU A 209 -12.99 18.05 14.58
CA LEU A 209 -13.67 18.51 15.78
C LEU A 209 -14.16 17.37 16.72
N LYS A 210 -13.96 16.10 16.34
CA LYS A 210 -14.28 14.88 17.10
C LYS A 210 -15.66 14.91 17.77
N THR A 211 -15.72 14.67 19.09
CA THR A 211 -16.97 14.61 19.88
C THR A 211 -17.71 15.93 19.95
N ALA A 212 -17.01 17.06 19.82
CA ALA A 212 -17.59 18.39 19.85
C ALA A 212 -18.00 18.91 18.45
N CYS A 213 -17.97 18.09 17.41
CA CYS A 213 -18.47 18.47 16.09
C CYS A 213 -20.01 18.53 16.08
N PRO A 214 -20.65 19.66 15.69
CA PRO A 214 -22.11 19.75 15.59
C PRO A 214 -22.72 18.71 14.65
N ASN A 215 -22.02 18.38 13.57
CA ASN A 215 -22.44 17.39 12.57
C ASN A 215 -21.93 15.98 12.88
N ARG A 216 -21.52 15.66 14.11
CA ARG A 216 -21.01 14.32 14.46
C ARG A 216 -22.03 13.22 14.18
N VAL A 217 -23.31 13.48 14.44
CA VAL A 217 -24.39 12.48 14.32
C VAL A 217 -24.58 12.01 12.88
N GLU A 218 -24.39 12.90 11.91
CA GLU A 218 -24.49 12.59 10.48
C GLU A 218 -23.11 12.39 9.82
N CYS A 219 -22.02 12.43 10.58
CA CYS A 219 -20.66 12.36 10.03
C CYS A 219 -20.39 10.97 9.41
N PRO A 220 -20.14 10.90 8.07
CA PRO A 220 -19.92 9.62 7.38
C PRO A 220 -18.80 8.78 7.98
N PHE A 221 -17.70 9.44 8.37
CA PHE A 221 -16.57 8.75 8.99
C PHE A 221 -16.96 8.07 10.30
N TYR A 222 -17.68 8.76 11.19
CA TYR A 222 -18.08 8.18 12.47
C TYR A 222 -19.16 7.12 12.31
N LEU A 223 -20.14 7.32 11.42
CA LEU A 223 -21.12 6.29 11.08
C LEU A 223 -20.46 5.01 10.55
N ALA A 224 -19.45 5.15 9.68
CA ALA A 224 -18.65 4.03 9.22
C ALA A 224 -17.88 3.37 10.37
N ARG A 225 -17.26 4.15 11.27
CA ARG A 225 -16.54 3.62 12.46
C ARG A 225 -17.45 2.84 13.40
N ASP A 226 -18.61 3.39 13.75
CA ASP A 226 -19.59 2.75 14.63
C ASP A 226 -20.11 1.43 14.00
N THR A 227 -20.16 1.36 12.67
CA THR A 227 -20.49 0.12 11.94
C THR A 227 -19.39 -0.93 12.10
N LEU A 228 -18.10 -0.54 12.06
CA LEU A 228 -16.97 -1.49 12.18
C LEU A 228 -16.95 -2.24 13.51
N GLU A 229 -17.44 -1.63 14.60
CA GLU A 229 -17.50 -2.27 15.91
C GLU A 229 -18.50 -3.44 15.96
N ASN A 230 -19.57 -3.35 15.16
CA ASN A 230 -20.72 -4.24 15.23
C ASN A 230 -20.69 -5.37 14.18
N VAL A 231 -19.73 -5.38 13.27
CA VAL A 231 -19.62 -6.40 12.21
C VAL A 231 -18.66 -7.54 12.56
N ASP A 232 -18.90 -8.75 12.05
CA ASP A 232 -18.03 -9.91 12.25
C ASP A 232 -16.71 -9.78 11.45
N VAL A 233 -16.80 -9.20 10.23
CA VAL A 233 -15.68 -9.06 9.30
C VAL A 233 -15.41 -7.59 8.96
N VAL A 234 -14.18 -7.13 9.19
CA VAL A 234 -13.71 -5.81 8.78
C VAL A 234 -12.78 -5.96 7.58
N VAL A 235 -13.10 -5.31 6.46
CA VAL A 235 -12.26 -5.31 5.26
C VAL A 235 -11.45 -4.02 5.18
N ALA A 236 -10.13 -4.11 5.19
CA ALA A 236 -9.20 -2.98 5.09
C ALA A 236 -8.23 -3.15 3.91
N ASN A 237 -7.44 -2.12 3.61
CA ASN A 237 -6.23 -2.29 2.81
C ASN A 237 -5.02 -2.46 3.73
N HIS A 238 -3.90 -2.96 3.21
CA HIS A 238 -2.68 -3.13 3.99
C HIS A 238 -2.19 -1.81 4.61
N ASP A 239 -2.32 -0.69 3.91
CA ASP A 239 -1.82 0.61 4.38
C ASP A 239 -2.58 1.05 5.66
N LEU A 240 -3.90 0.87 5.69
CA LEU A 240 -4.74 1.17 6.85
C LEU A 240 -4.44 0.23 8.02
N MET A 241 -4.20 -1.06 7.75
CA MET A 241 -3.78 -2.02 8.77
C MET A 241 -2.42 -1.64 9.37
N LEU A 242 -1.44 -1.33 8.53
CA LEU A 242 -0.10 -0.95 8.97
C LEU A 242 -0.13 0.38 9.74
N ALA A 243 -0.96 1.35 9.32
CA ALA A 243 -1.19 2.58 10.05
C ALA A 243 -1.80 2.32 11.45
N ASP A 244 -2.82 1.46 11.55
CA ASP A 244 -3.41 1.06 12.85
C ASP A 244 -2.36 0.41 13.76
N VAL A 245 -1.61 -0.54 13.21
CA VAL A 245 -0.55 -1.26 13.91
C VAL A 245 0.56 -0.32 14.38
N SER A 246 0.93 0.69 13.60
CA SER A 246 1.94 1.68 13.97
C SER A 246 1.50 2.57 15.15
N MET A 247 0.18 2.77 15.32
CA MET A 247 -0.40 3.50 16.46
C MET A 247 -0.65 2.60 17.68
N GLY A 248 -0.12 1.37 17.69
CA GLY A 248 -0.33 0.42 18.77
C GLY A 248 -1.54 -0.48 18.60
N GLY A 249 -2.23 -0.46 17.45
CA GLY A 249 -3.33 -1.38 17.12
C GLY A 249 -4.60 -1.18 17.96
N GLY A 250 -5.78 -1.32 17.36
CA GLY A 250 -7.04 -1.12 18.09
C GLY A 250 -7.58 0.31 18.07
N VAL A 251 -6.93 1.22 17.33
CA VAL A 251 -7.31 2.64 17.24
C VAL A 251 -8.28 2.87 16.08
N ILE A 252 -7.99 2.21 14.97
CA ILE A 252 -8.75 2.20 13.72
C ILE A 252 -9.41 0.83 13.59
N LEU A 253 -8.64 -0.24 13.56
CA LEU A 253 -9.19 -1.60 13.41
C LEU A 253 -9.46 -2.18 14.80
N PRO A 254 -10.21 -3.29 14.91
CA PRO A 254 -10.33 -3.98 16.19
C PRO A 254 -8.96 -4.37 16.74
N ALA A 255 -8.82 -4.41 18.06
CA ALA A 255 -7.54 -4.68 18.73
C ALA A 255 -6.91 -5.99 18.20
N PRO A 256 -5.58 -6.04 17.94
CA PRO A 256 -4.94 -7.23 17.42
C PRO A 256 -5.21 -8.48 18.26
N GLU A 257 -5.26 -8.34 19.57
CA GLU A 257 -5.45 -9.44 20.51
C GLU A 257 -6.85 -10.06 20.46
N GLU A 258 -7.80 -9.33 19.89
CA GLU A 258 -9.19 -9.74 19.66
C GLU A 258 -9.49 -9.99 18.18
N SER A 259 -8.46 -10.02 17.34
CA SER A 259 -8.60 -10.09 15.88
C SER A 259 -7.82 -11.25 15.25
N PHE A 260 -8.47 -11.95 14.33
CA PHE A 260 -7.82 -12.78 13.33
C PHE A 260 -7.59 -11.97 12.07
N TYR A 261 -6.34 -11.94 11.59
CA TYR A 261 -5.99 -11.24 10.36
C TYR A 261 -5.95 -12.21 9.19
N CYS A 262 -6.59 -11.86 8.08
CA CYS A 262 -6.36 -12.49 6.79
C CYS A 262 -5.71 -11.47 5.85
N ILE A 263 -4.44 -11.66 5.54
CA ILE A 263 -3.63 -10.79 4.70
C ILE A 263 -3.55 -11.44 3.33
N ASP A 264 -4.39 -10.98 2.42
CA ASP A 264 -4.42 -11.40 1.03
C ASP A 264 -3.40 -10.61 0.21
N GLU A 265 -2.83 -11.23 -0.83
CA GLU A 265 -1.69 -10.68 -1.57
C GLU A 265 -0.51 -10.28 -0.65
N ALA A 266 -0.24 -11.09 0.37
CA ALA A 266 0.77 -10.85 1.40
C ALA A 266 2.20 -10.64 0.88
N HIS A 267 2.46 -10.94 -0.40
CA HIS A 267 3.74 -10.65 -1.05
C HIS A 267 4.04 -9.14 -1.13
N HIS A 268 3.04 -8.26 -1.02
CA HIS A 268 3.22 -6.81 -0.93
C HIS A 268 3.50 -6.30 0.49
N LEU A 269 3.26 -7.12 1.52
CA LEU A 269 3.23 -6.67 2.92
C LEU A 269 4.55 -6.05 3.36
N ALA A 270 5.68 -6.70 3.08
CA ALA A 270 7.00 -6.22 3.48
C ALA A 270 7.31 -4.81 2.94
N LYS A 271 7.11 -4.61 1.63
CA LYS A 271 7.36 -3.33 0.97
C LYS A 271 6.44 -2.22 1.49
N LYS A 272 5.15 -2.51 1.67
CA LYS A 272 4.20 -1.55 2.24
C LYS A 272 4.51 -1.19 3.68
N ALA A 273 4.95 -2.18 4.48
CA ALA A 273 5.37 -1.94 5.85
C ALA A 273 6.59 -1.02 5.92
N ILE A 274 7.60 -1.23 5.07
CA ILE A 274 8.76 -0.32 4.97
C ILE A 274 8.31 1.12 4.69
N ASN A 275 7.45 1.32 3.69
CA ASN A 275 6.93 2.65 3.34
C ASN A 275 6.12 3.28 4.48
N GLN A 276 5.35 2.50 5.24
CA GLN A 276 4.56 3.02 6.36
C GLN A 276 5.44 3.55 7.50
N PHE A 277 6.63 2.98 7.70
CA PHE A 277 7.59 3.42 8.72
C PHE A 277 8.60 4.44 8.18
N ALA A 278 8.46 4.89 6.93
CA ALA A 278 9.25 5.97 6.36
C ALA A 278 8.66 7.33 6.75
N ALA A 279 9.52 8.35 6.83
CA ALA A 279 9.13 9.72 7.09
C ALA A 279 9.88 10.67 6.15
N GLU A 280 9.22 11.76 5.76
CA GLU A 280 9.83 12.83 4.97
C GLU A 280 9.26 14.20 5.35
N HIS A 281 10.06 15.26 5.21
CA HIS A 281 9.58 16.65 5.27
C HIS A 281 10.48 17.58 4.46
N SER A 282 9.90 18.66 3.94
CA SER A 282 10.65 19.73 3.27
C SER A 282 11.16 20.75 4.29
N LEU A 283 12.36 21.30 4.06
CA LEU A 283 12.96 22.35 4.87
C LEU A 283 12.19 23.67 4.72
N GLY A 284 11.98 24.13 3.50
CA GLY A 284 11.32 25.40 3.21
C GLY A 284 9.85 25.41 3.64
N GLN A 285 9.13 24.29 3.43
CA GLN A 285 7.77 24.14 3.96
C GLN A 285 7.76 24.15 5.48
N ALA A 286 8.75 23.50 6.13
CA ALA A 286 8.87 23.50 7.58
C ALA A 286 9.02 24.91 8.15
N LEU A 287 9.97 25.69 7.63
CA LEU A 287 10.15 27.09 8.01
C LEU A 287 8.86 27.91 7.83
N GLY A 288 8.18 27.73 6.69
CA GLY A 288 6.97 28.50 6.38
C GLY A 288 5.76 28.24 7.29
N TRP A 289 5.61 27.03 7.84
CA TRP A 289 4.56 26.78 8.84
C TRP A 289 5.01 27.05 10.27
N LEU A 290 6.30 26.91 10.58
CA LEU A 290 6.86 27.26 11.89
C LEU A 290 6.65 28.75 12.21
N ASP A 291 6.78 29.62 11.20
CA ASP A 291 6.48 31.05 11.32
C ASP A 291 5.03 31.35 11.75
N LYS A 292 4.10 30.42 11.49
CA LYS A 292 2.67 30.58 11.85
C LYS A 292 2.36 30.09 13.26
N VAL A 293 3.26 29.33 13.89
CA VAL A 293 3.02 28.71 15.21
C VAL A 293 2.67 29.76 16.26
N ALA A 294 3.43 30.86 16.32
CA ALA A 294 3.21 31.89 17.32
C ALA A 294 1.81 32.53 17.23
N ALA A 295 1.37 32.87 16.01
CA ALA A 295 0.05 33.46 15.80
C ALA A 295 -1.08 32.52 16.23
N VAL A 296 -1.02 31.25 15.81
CA VAL A 296 -2.07 30.26 16.11
C VAL A 296 -2.10 29.90 17.58
N VAL A 297 -0.94 29.74 18.21
CA VAL A 297 -0.83 29.35 19.62
C VAL A 297 -1.24 30.49 20.55
N VAL A 298 -0.93 31.74 20.24
CA VAL A 298 -1.44 32.92 21.00
C VAL A 298 -2.96 32.99 20.89
N HIS A 299 -3.52 32.69 19.72
CA HIS A 299 -4.97 32.65 19.55
C HIS A 299 -5.62 31.51 20.35
N ALA A 300 -4.98 30.33 20.37
CA ALA A 300 -5.40 29.21 21.22
C ALA A 300 -5.28 29.52 22.72
N GLU A 301 -4.25 30.29 23.11
CA GLU A 301 -4.05 30.75 24.48
C GLU A 301 -5.19 31.65 24.96
N ALA A 302 -5.67 32.57 24.11
CA ALA A 302 -6.83 33.41 24.43
C ALA A 302 -8.10 32.60 24.77
N HIS A 303 -8.24 31.40 24.20
CA HIS A 303 -9.36 30.50 24.48
C HIS A 303 -9.16 29.62 25.72
N THR A 304 -7.90 29.24 26.01
CA THR A 304 -7.55 28.23 27.01
C THR A 304 -6.98 28.79 28.32
N GLY A 305 -6.46 30.02 28.31
CA GLY A 305 -5.74 30.65 29.42
C GLY A 305 -4.40 29.99 29.74
N LYS A 306 -3.83 29.21 28.82
CA LYS A 306 -2.59 28.42 29.03
C LYS A 306 -1.34 29.15 28.52
N ALA A 307 -1.03 30.31 29.11
CA ALA A 307 0.10 31.14 28.73
C ALA A 307 1.47 30.42 28.74
N GLU A 308 1.73 29.58 29.75
CA GLU A 308 2.99 28.83 29.85
C GLU A 308 3.17 27.79 28.72
N LEU A 309 2.09 27.09 28.34
CA LEU A 309 2.12 26.16 27.20
C LEU A 309 2.34 26.92 25.90
N ALA A 310 1.70 28.08 25.75
CA ALA A 310 1.86 28.92 24.58
C ALA A 310 3.30 29.40 24.41
N SER A 311 3.91 29.93 25.48
CA SER A 311 5.33 30.33 25.49
C SER A 311 6.23 29.14 25.13
N SER A 312 6.01 27.99 25.76
CA SER A 312 6.83 26.79 25.51
C SER A 312 6.76 26.30 24.06
N ALA A 313 5.58 26.36 23.43
CA ALA A 313 5.41 26.01 22.02
C ALA A 313 6.12 27.02 21.10
N ILE A 314 6.05 28.32 21.40
CA ILE A 314 6.74 29.38 20.65
C ILE A 314 8.26 29.20 20.75
N ASP A 315 8.78 28.98 21.95
CA ASP A 315 10.22 28.75 22.18
C ASP A 315 10.71 27.50 21.45
N SER A 316 9.92 26.41 21.49
CA SER A 316 10.24 25.17 20.77
C SER A 316 10.21 25.35 19.24
N ALA A 317 9.28 26.16 18.73
CA ALA A 317 9.22 26.49 17.31
C ALA A 317 10.41 27.35 16.88
N ALA A 318 10.80 28.34 17.69
CA ALA A 318 11.98 29.15 17.45
C ALA A 318 13.27 28.32 17.43
N ALA A 319 13.41 27.37 18.37
CA ALA A 319 14.52 26.41 18.37
C ALA A 319 14.55 25.57 17.09
N CYS A 320 13.40 25.08 16.60
CA CYS A 320 13.31 24.36 15.33
C CYS A 320 13.73 25.24 14.13
N VAL A 321 13.34 26.52 14.11
CA VAL A 321 13.72 27.46 13.05
C VAL A 321 15.23 27.70 13.07
N GLU A 322 15.84 27.88 14.24
CA GLU A 322 17.28 28.06 14.39
C GLU A 322 18.05 26.84 13.85
N THR A 323 17.67 25.63 14.28
CA THR A 323 18.31 24.40 13.83
C THR A 323 18.09 24.15 12.33
N LEU A 324 16.90 24.39 11.79
CA LEU A 324 16.64 24.23 10.35
C LEU A 324 17.42 25.26 9.51
N THR A 325 17.65 26.46 10.03
CA THR A 325 18.48 27.49 9.39
C THR A 325 19.96 27.07 9.38
N GLU A 326 20.45 26.49 10.47
CA GLU A 326 21.78 25.86 10.53
C GLU A 326 21.91 24.75 9.47
N TRP A 327 20.90 23.87 9.38
CA TRP A 327 20.83 22.84 8.34
C TRP A 327 20.87 23.42 6.92
N GLN A 328 20.12 24.49 6.66
CA GLN A 328 20.13 25.15 5.35
C GLN A 328 21.53 25.61 4.95
N TRP A 329 22.29 26.17 5.90
CA TRP A 329 23.67 26.56 5.69
C TRP A 329 24.60 25.36 5.46
N LEU A 330 24.49 24.33 6.30
CA LEU A 330 25.30 23.10 6.20
C LEU A 330 25.09 22.38 4.86
N LEU A 331 23.85 22.34 4.35
CA LEU A 331 23.50 21.72 3.07
C LEU A 331 23.89 22.59 1.87
N GLY A 332 23.88 23.91 2.01
CA GLY A 332 24.37 24.83 0.97
C GLY A 332 25.84 24.61 0.61
N SER A 333 26.62 24.03 1.52
CA SER A 333 28.02 23.65 1.30
C SER A 333 28.24 22.21 0.82
N GLU A 334 27.19 21.39 0.70
CA GLU A 334 27.31 19.97 0.37
C GLU A 334 27.40 19.76 -1.15
N GLU A 335 28.57 19.33 -1.64
CA GLU A 335 28.82 19.09 -3.07
C GLU A 335 27.87 18.05 -3.68
N SER A 336 27.48 17.03 -2.89
CA SER A 336 26.55 15.98 -3.31
C SER A 336 25.14 16.50 -3.67
N LEU A 337 24.80 17.72 -3.24
CA LEU A 337 23.53 18.41 -3.50
C LEU A 337 23.67 19.57 -4.49
N ALA A 338 24.83 19.73 -5.12
CA ALA A 338 25.04 20.72 -6.17
C ALA A 338 24.27 20.31 -7.44
N ALA A 339 23.33 21.16 -7.86
CA ALA A 339 22.57 20.95 -9.09
C ALA A 339 23.50 21.07 -10.32
N SER A 340 23.27 20.24 -11.33
CA SER A 340 24.04 20.23 -12.58
C SER A 340 23.08 20.20 -13.78
N SER A 341 23.62 20.40 -15.00
CA SER A 341 22.82 20.30 -16.23
C SER A 341 22.14 18.94 -16.40
N ASP A 342 22.77 17.89 -15.87
CA ASP A 342 22.35 16.50 -16.07
C ASP A 342 21.53 15.96 -14.89
N ASN A 343 21.55 16.66 -13.74
CA ASN A 343 20.79 16.29 -12.56
C ASN A 343 20.26 17.55 -11.84
N LEU A 344 19.00 17.86 -12.13
CA LEU A 344 18.27 18.99 -11.56
C LEU A 344 17.78 18.73 -10.13
N GLU A 345 17.66 17.47 -9.72
CA GLU A 345 17.23 17.07 -8.37
C GLU A 345 18.24 16.12 -7.72
N PRO A 346 19.46 16.59 -7.39
CA PRO A 346 20.47 15.75 -6.79
C PRO A 346 20.03 15.23 -5.43
N SER A 347 20.36 13.96 -5.15
CA SER A 347 20.03 13.29 -3.90
C SER A 347 21.30 12.74 -3.26
N TRP A 348 21.54 13.16 -2.02
CA TRP A 348 22.65 12.68 -1.20
C TRP A 348 22.17 11.57 -0.26
N LEU A 349 22.62 10.34 -0.53
CA LEU A 349 22.40 9.18 0.34
C LEU A 349 23.48 9.15 1.43
N ILE A 350 23.07 9.19 2.69
CA ILE A 350 23.97 9.05 3.83
C ILE A 350 24.42 7.59 3.92
N GLU A 351 25.73 7.38 3.87
CA GLU A 351 26.33 6.05 3.83
C GLU A 351 26.03 5.27 5.11
N ASP A 352 25.52 4.04 4.93
CA ASP A 352 25.15 3.11 6.01
C ASP A 352 24.16 3.66 7.05
N GLY A 353 23.48 4.77 6.75
CA GLY A 353 22.63 5.46 7.71
C GLY A 353 23.39 6.16 8.85
N ILE A 354 24.71 6.28 8.74
CA ILE A 354 25.56 6.91 9.75
C ILE A 354 25.79 8.36 9.35
N LEU A 355 25.28 9.29 10.15
CA LEU A 355 25.50 10.72 9.91
C LEU A 355 26.99 11.07 10.03
N PRO A 356 27.55 11.89 9.12
CA PRO A 356 28.87 12.47 9.30
C PRO A 356 28.98 13.18 10.65
N GLU A 357 30.16 13.15 11.29
CA GLU A 357 30.37 13.76 12.62
C GLU A 357 29.88 15.21 12.71
N ARG A 358 30.09 16.01 11.65
CA ARG A 358 29.61 17.40 11.59
C ARG A 358 28.09 17.57 11.65
N LEU A 359 27.32 16.51 11.35
CA LEU A 359 25.86 16.51 11.28
C LEU A 359 25.20 15.79 12.46
N LYS A 360 25.96 15.07 13.30
CA LYS A 360 25.40 14.35 14.46
C LYS A 360 24.77 15.30 15.48
N THR A 361 25.50 16.32 15.93
CA THR A 361 24.98 17.30 16.89
C THR A 361 23.80 18.10 16.33
N PRO A 362 23.85 18.65 15.09
CA PRO A 362 22.69 19.30 14.49
C PRO A 362 21.45 18.39 14.36
N ALA A 363 21.63 17.10 14.04
CA ALA A 363 20.52 16.15 13.97
C ALA A 363 19.89 15.90 15.35
N ALA A 364 20.72 15.69 16.38
CA ALA A 364 20.26 15.46 17.75
C ALA A 364 19.51 16.69 18.29
N ASN A 365 20.05 17.90 18.07
CA ASN A 365 19.40 19.16 18.48
C ASN A 365 18.04 19.34 17.79
N MET A 366 17.97 19.03 16.50
CA MET A 366 16.73 19.11 15.72
C MET A 366 15.71 18.06 16.20
N ALA A 367 16.13 16.83 16.50
CA ALA A 367 15.25 15.79 17.04
C ALA A 367 14.68 16.18 18.41
N ILE A 368 15.50 16.73 19.31
CA ILE A 368 15.07 17.24 20.62
C ILE A 368 14.05 18.37 20.45
N SER A 369 14.35 19.34 19.58
CA SER A 369 13.48 20.50 19.33
C SER A 369 12.15 20.09 18.70
N ALA A 370 12.18 19.17 17.72
CA ALA A 370 10.98 18.64 17.07
C ALA A 370 10.10 17.84 18.05
N ARG A 371 10.70 17.00 18.91
CA ARG A 371 9.97 16.29 19.99
C ARG A 371 9.32 17.27 20.97
N ALA A 372 10.06 18.30 21.38
CA ALA A 372 9.53 19.32 22.27
C ALA A 372 8.34 20.04 21.61
N LEU A 373 8.49 20.53 20.39
CA LEU A 373 7.43 21.23 19.65
C LEU A 373 6.19 20.35 19.46
N SER A 374 6.37 19.10 19.00
CA SER A 374 5.27 18.15 18.80
C SER A 374 4.48 17.94 20.09
N LYS A 375 5.18 17.74 21.22
CA LYS A 375 4.55 17.62 22.53
C LYS A 375 3.79 18.89 22.94
N GLN A 376 4.39 20.08 22.83
CA GLN A 376 3.74 21.32 23.26
C GLN A 376 2.50 21.64 22.43
N LEU A 377 2.53 21.37 21.13
CA LEU A 377 1.36 21.55 20.26
C LEU A 377 0.26 20.54 20.57
N ASP A 378 0.59 19.28 20.88
CA ASP A 378 -0.40 18.29 21.31
C ASP A 378 -1.03 18.68 22.66
N ASP A 379 -0.22 19.09 23.64
CA ASP A 379 -0.70 19.59 24.94
C ASP A 379 -1.62 20.81 24.79
N MET A 380 -1.27 21.75 23.89
CA MET A 380 -2.14 22.89 23.55
C MET A 380 -3.43 22.43 22.85
N GLY A 381 -3.34 21.45 21.95
CA GLY A 381 -4.50 20.85 21.28
C GLY A 381 -5.47 20.20 22.27
N ASN A 382 -4.92 19.49 23.26
CA ASN A 382 -5.68 18.89 24.36
C ASN A 382 -6.36 19.97 25.23
N ALA A 383 -5.64 21.04 25.58
CA ALA A 383 -6.21 22.17 26.32
C ALA A 383 -7.34 22.87 25.55
N LEU A 384 -7.16 23.09 24.25
CA LEU A 384 -8.17 23.69 23.38
C LEU A 384 -9.40 22.79 23.23
N SER A 385 -9.18 21.47 23.10
CA SER A 385 -10.25 20.47 23.09
C SER A 385 -11.05 20.46 24.40
N GLU A 386 -10.42 20.69 25.55
CA GLU A 386 -11.11 20.82 26.84
C GLU A 386 -11.93 22.11 26.91
N ALA A 387 -11.33 23.27 26.58
CA ALA A 387 -12.02 24.56 26.56
C ALA A 387 -13.25 24.56 25.65
N ARG A 388 -13.21 23.76 24.59
CA ARG A 388 -14.31 23.58 23.64
C ARG A 388 -15.53 22.86 24.21
N LYS A 389 -15.35 21.99 25.21
CA LYS A 389 -16.48 21.31 25.86
C LYS A 389 -17.41 22.31 26.55
N ASP A 390 -16.83 23.38 27.10
CA ASP A 390 -17.56 24.43 27.81
C ASP A 390 -18.12 25.52 26.87
N LYS A 391 -17.52 25.70 25.68
CA LYS A 391 -17.87 26.72 24.68
C LYS A 391 -18.30 26.11 23.34
N SER A 392 -19.20 25.13 23.37
CA SER A 392 -19.63 24.44 22.15
C SER A 392 -20.29 25.38 21.13
N GLY A 393 -19.83 25.35 19.87
CA GLY A 393 -20.40 26.15 18.77
C GLY A 393 -19.73 27.51 18.54
N ASP A 394 -18.60 27.79 19.21
CA ASP A 394 -17.78 28.96 18.93
C ASP A 394 -16.97 28.77 17.62
N ALA A 395 -17.34 29.52 16.59
CA ALA A 395 -16.73 29.43 15.26
C ALA A 395 -15.25 29.84 15.24
N ASP A 396 -14.85 30.77 16.12
CA ASP A 396 -13.45 31.21 16.22
C ASP A 396 -12.60 30.12 16.88
N LEU A 397 -13.13 29.48 17.92
CA LEU A 397 -12.49 28.33 18.56
C LEU A 397 -12.34 27.16 17.57
N ASP A 398 -13.39 26.84 16.79
CA ASP A 398 -13.37 25.77 15.80
C ASP A 398 -12.33 26.01 14.69
N LYS A 399 -12.18 27.27 14.25
CA LYS A 399 -11.15 27.68 13.30
C LYS A 399 -9.75 27.50 13.91
N THR A 400 -9.55 27.98 15.13
CA THR A 400 -8.28 27.85 15.86
C THR A 400 -7.88 26.39 16.04
N ALA A 401 -8.82 25.52 16.39
CA ALA A 401 -8.59 24.09 16.54
C ALA A 401 -8.18 23.43 15.22
N THR A 402 -8.75 23.87 14.10
CA THR A 402 -8.39 23.38 12.77
C THR A 402 -6.97 23.80 12.38
N GLU A 403 -6.62 25.06 12.60
CA GLU A 403 -5.27 25.60 12.32
C GLU A 403 -4.21 24.95 13.20
N LEU A 404 -4.49 24.80 14.50
CA LEU A 404 -3.60 24.11 15.45
C LEU A 404 -3.46 22.63 15.08
N GLY A 405 -4.54 21.97 14.67
CA GLY A 405 -4.51 20.59 14.20
C GLY A 405 -3.57 20.41 13.00
N PHE A 406 -3.59 21.33 12.04
CA PHE A 406 -2.63 21.33 10.94
C PHE A 406 -1.18 21.41 11.44
N LEU A 407 -0.89 22.31 12.39
CA LEU A 407 0.45 22.44 12.97
C LEU A 407 0.89 21.19 13.73
N ILE A 408 0.00 20.54 14.48
CA ILE A 408 0.29 19.28 15.18
C ILE A 408 0.72 18.21 14.17
N GLY A 409 -0.06 18.01 13.09
CA GLY A 409 0.28 17.01 12.07
C GLY A 409 1.63 17.29 11.38
N ARG A 410 1.96 18.56 11.16
CA ARG A 410 3.27 18.96 10.60
C ARG A 410 4.42 18.78 11.58
N ALA A 411 4.21 19.06 12.87
CA ALA A 411 5.21 18.84 13.90
C ALA A 411 5.48 17.34 14.15
N GLU A 412 4.45 16.49 14.09
CA GLU A 412 4.62 15.03 14.14
C GLU A 412 5.44 14.51 12.95
N GLN A 413 5.16 15.01 11.73
CA GLN A 413 5.92 14.66 10.53
C GLN A 413 7.39 15.09 10.64
N LEU A 414 7.64 16.30 11.14
CA LEU A 414 8.98 16.81 11.41
C LEU A 414 9.71 15.94 12.44
N MET A 415 9.06 15.66 13.58
CA MET A 415 9.60 14.80 14.64
C MET A 415 9.94 13.40 14.12
N ALA A 416 9.05 12.77 13.34
CA ALA A 416 9.26 11.42 12.82
C ALA A 416 10.52 11.31 11.95
N VAL A 417 10.80 12.32 11.12
CA VAL A 417 12.04 12.35 10.32
C VAL A 417 13.27 12.48 11.22
N TRP A 418 13.25 13.43 12.15
CA TRP A 418 14.43 13.73 12.96
C TRP A 418 14.73 12.65 14.00
N ASP A 419 13.73 11.97 14.53
CA ASP A 419 13.92 10.77 15.37
C ASP A 419 14.60 9.65 14.57
N LEU A 420 14.22 9.44 13.31
CA LEU A 420 14.91 8.48 12.44
C LEU A 420 16.32 8.93 12.09
N PHE A 421 16.56 10.22 11.85
CA PHE A 421 17.89 10.77 11.57
C PHE A 421 18.83 10.64 12.79
N ASP A 422 18.33 10.87 14.00
CA ASP A 422 19.06 10.76 15.28
C ASP A 422 19.29 9.30 15.71
N THR A 423 18.51 8.36 15.18
CA THR A 423 18.66 6.94 15.53
C THR A 423 19.97 6.36 14.98
N GLU A 424 20.83 5.89 15.88
CA GLU A 424 21.97 5.02 15.58
C GLU A 424 21.57 3.54 15.77
N THR A 425 21.74 2.74 14.73
CA THR A 425 21.42 1.31 14.77
C THR A 425 22.64 0.49 15.21
N PRO A 426 22.48 -0.52 16.08
CA PRO A 426 23.56 -1.44 16.42
C PRO A 426 24.14 -2.14 15.19
N GLU A 427 25.43 -2.51 15.24
CA GLU A 427 26.16 -3.13 14.11
C GLU A 427 25.47 -4.39 13.54
N ASN A 428 24.75 -5.13 14.38
CA ASN A 428 24.04 -6.35 13.99
C ASN A 428 22.59 -6.15 13.51
N ALA A 429 22.09 -4.92 13.56
CA ALA A 429 20.74 -4.56 13.12
C ALA A 429 20.79 -3.93 11.70
N PRO A 430 19.73 -4.09 10.89
CA PRO A 430 19.61 -3.35 9.65
C PRO A 430 19.60 -1.83 9.91
N PRO A 431 20.37 -1.02 9.17
CA PRO A 431 20.42 0.43 9.37
C PRO A 431 19.15 1.13 8.88
N ILE A 432 19.01 2.40 9.25
CA ILE A 432 17.98 3.30 8.71
C ILE A 432 18.58 4.00 7.50
N ALA A 433 17.93 3.90 6.34
CA ALA A 433 18.31 4.68 5.17
C ALA A 433 17.94 6.16 5.41
N LYS A 434 18.90 7.06 5.24
CA LYS A 434 18.73 8.50 5.42
C LYS A 434 19.24 9.19 4.16
N TRP A 435 18.45 10.07 3.57
CA TRP A 435 18.88 10.82 2.39
C TRP A 435 18.24 12.20 2.35
N ILE A 436 18.89 13.08 1.60
CA ILE A 436 18.45 14.46 1.40
C ILE A 436 18.39 14.69 -0.11
N THR A 437 17.29 15.22 -0.61
CA THR A 437 17.12 15.55 -2.03
C THR A 437 16.92 17.04 -2.19
N ARG A 438 17.66 17.67 -3.10
CA ARG A 438 17.41 19.05 -3.48
C ARG A 438 16.33 19.07 -4.57
N ARG A 439 15.22 19.75 -4.34
CA ARG A 439 14.12 19.88 -5.30
C ARG A 439 14.39 21.01 -6.28
N SER A 440 13.94 20.82 -7.51
CA SER A 440 14.05 21.79 -8.59
C SER A 440 13.00 22.90 -8.54
N GLU A 441 11.88 22.67 -7.83
CA GLU A 441 10.81 23.66 -7.65
C GLU A 441 11.17 24.75 -6.62
N GLY A 442 10.87 26.01 -6.96
CA GLY A 442 11.11 27.17 -6.09
C GLY A 442 12.56 27.67 -6.06
N LYS A 443 13.03 28.21 -4.92
CA LYS A 443 14.41 28.71 -4.71
C LYS A 443 15.44 27.58 -4.48
N GLY A 444 15.10 26.33 -4.78
CA GLY A 444 15.86 25.14 -4.39
C GLY A 444 15.59 24.81 -2.93
N ASP A 445 14.67 23.87 -2.71
CA ASP A 445 14.31 23.37 -1.38
C ASP A 445 14.98 22.03 -1.08
N TYR A 446 15.11 21.66 0.19
CA TYR A 446 15.67 20.38 0.61
C TYR A 446 14.57 19.50 1.20
N LEU A 447 14.44 18.29 0.67
CA LEU A 447 13.58 17.23 1.19
C LEU A 447 14.44 16.28 2.02
N PHE A 448 14.18 16.21 3.33
CA PHE A 448 14.75 15.21 4.20
C PHE A 448 13.88 13.96 4.18
N SER A 449 14.50 12.80 4.06
CA SER A 449 13.80 11.53 4.02
C SER A 449 14.57 10.47 4.81
N ALA A 450 13.85 9.69 5.61
CA ALA A 450 14.39 8.56 6.33
C ALA A 450 13.43 7.37 6.29
N SER A 451 13.97 6.17 6.18
CA SER A 451 13.18 4.93 6.16
C SER A 451 13.98 3.78 6.75
N PRO A 452 13.37 2.93 7.59
CA PRO A 452 14.00 1.66 7.93
C PRO A 452 14.16 0.82 6.65
N VAL A 453 15.24 0.04 6.55
CA VAL A 453 15.44 -0.88 5.42
C VAL A 453 14.67 -2.20 5.57
N SER A 454 14.11 -2.45 6.75
CA SER A 454 13.30 -3.62 7.05
C SER A 454 12.22 -3.28 8.08
N ALA A 455 11.01 -3.78 7.84
CA ALA A 455 9.89 -3.64 8.77
C ALA A 455 9.73 -4.86 9.70
N ALA A 456 10.63 -5.85 9.62
CA ALA A 456 10.54 -7.12 10.34
C ALA A 456 10.44 -6.92 11.88
N ALA A 457 11.27 -6.03 12.43
CA ALA A 457 11.28 -5.68 13.85
C ALA A 457 9.94 -5.14 14.32
N SER A 458 9.46 -4.12 13.62
CA SER A 458 8.20 -3.45 13.92
C SER A 458 7.04 -4.43 13.81
N LEU A 459 6.88 -5.14 12.69
CA LEU A 459 5.79 -6.09 12.47
C LEU A 459 5.76 -7.22 13.51
N ALA A 460 6.91 -7.76 13.90
CA ALA A 460 6.99 -8.78 14.93
C ALA A 460 6.49 -8.27 16.29
N ALA A 461 6.88 -7.05 16.67
CA ALA A 461 6.52 -6.45 17.95
C ALA A 461 5.06 -5.98 18.00
N THR A 462 4.58 -5.31 16.94
CA THR A 462 3.30 -4.59 16.97
C THR A 462 2.14 -5.39 16.39
N LEU A 463 2.39 -6.38 15.53
CA LEU A 463 1.36 -7.20 14.90
C LEU A 463 1.48 -8.68 15.30
N TRP A 464 2.58 -9.37 14.96
CA TRP A 464 2.61 -10.84 15.06
C TRP A 464 2.54 -11.38 16.48
N ARG A 465 3.22 -10.74 17.44
CA ARG A 465 3.14 -11.12 18.85
C ARG A 465 1.81 -10.73 19.53
N ARG A 466 1.00 -9.90 18.87
CA ARG A 466 -0.23 -9.31 19.43
C ARG A 466 -1.51 -9.77 18.74
N ALA A 467 -1.45 -10.22 17.50
CA ALA A 467 -2.60 -10.73 16.75
C ALA A 467 -3.08 -12.07 17.32
N ALA A 468 -4.40 -12.27 17.51
CA ALA A 468 -4.94 -13.54 18.01
C ALA A 468 -4.61 -14.71 17.06
N GLY A 469 -4.46 -14.40 15.78
CA GLY A 469 -4.00 -15.30 14.72
C GLY A 469 -3.88 -14.55 13.40
N ALA A 470 -3.09 -15.08 12.48
CA ALA A 470 -2.89 -14.46 11.17
C ALA A 470 -2.76 -15.50 10.05
N ILE A 471 -3.39 -15.21 8.92
CA ILE A 471 -3.31 -15.98 7.68
C ILE A 471 -2.65 -15.05 6.66
N LEU A 472 -1.49 -15.43 6.15
CA LEU A 472 -0.86 -14.74 5.04
C LEU A 472 -1.05 -15.59 3.79
N THR A 473 -1.64 -15.04 2.74
CA THR A 473 -1.86 -15.78 1.50
C THR A 473 -1.63 -14.94 0.27
N SER A 474 -1.19 -15.59 -0.81
CA SER A 474 -0.99 -15.00 -2.14
C SER A 474 -0.90 -16.15 -3.15
N ALA A 475 -1.04 -15.82 -4.44
CA ALA A 475 -0.70 -16.75 -5.52
C ALA A 475 0.78 -17.13 -5.54
N THR A 476 1.64 -16.21 -5.10
CA THR A 476 3.10 -16.34 -5.10
C THR A 476 3.64 -15.75 -3.81
N LEU A 477 4.16 -16.60 -2.92
CA LEU A 477 4.86 -16.22 -1.69
C LEU A 477 6.28 -16.78 -1.63
N ARG A 478 6.49 -17.95 -2.25
CA ARG A 478 7.79 -18.58 -2.31
C ARG A 478 8.68 -17.87 -3.31
N SER A 479 9.93 -17.71 -2.93
CA SER A 479 11.01 -17.34 -3.82
C SER A 479 11.91 -18.55 -3.99
N LEU A 480 12.26 -18.92 -5.22
CA LEU A 480 13.18 -20.04 -5.49
C LEU A 480 12.79 -21.37 -4.80
N GLY A 481 11.49 -21.55 -4.49
CA GLY A 481 10.94 -22.75 -3.87
C GLY A 481 10.80 -22.71 -2.34
N ASP A 482 11.22 -21.64 -1.66
CA ASP A 482 11.13 -21.48 -0.20
C ASP A 482 10.41 -20.19 0.23
N PHE A 483 9.97 -20.13 1.49
CA PHE A 483 9.30 -18.96 2.08
C PHE A 483 10.26 -17.99 2.78
N GLU A 484 11.58 -18.22 2.73
CA GLU A 484 12.53 -17.55 3.63
C GLU A 484 12.62 -16.05 3.40
N LEU A 485 12.52 -15.60 2.14
CA LEU A 485 12.50 -14.17 1.82
C LEU A 485 11.37 -13.45 2.56
N LEU A 486 10.14 -13.96 2.43
CA LEU A 486 8.96 -13.38 3.06
C LEU A 486 9.06 -13.42 4.59
N LEU A 487 9.44 -14.57 5.15
CA LEU A 487 9.56 -14.74 6.60
C LEU A 487 10.61 -13.80 7.20
N SER A 488 11.73 -13.61 6.50
CA SER A 488 12.81 -12.70 6.91
C SER A 488 12.38 -11.23 6.83
N GLN A 489 11.72 -10.82 5.74
CA GLN A 489 11.30 -9.44 5.52
C GLN A 489 10.14 -9.01 6.43
N THR A 490 9.29 -9.95 6.85
CA THR A 490 8.12 -9.68 7.69
C THR A 490 8.38 -9.92 9.18
N GLY A 491 9.52 -10.52 9.56
CA GLY A 491 9.84 -10.84 10.95
C GLY A 491 9.21 -12.14 11.47
N LEU A 492 8.42 -12.83 10.65
CA LEU A 492 7.86 -14.15 10.99
C LEU A 492 8.95 -15.22 11.21
N LYS A 493 10.15 -15.02 10.67
CA LYS A 493 11.32 -15.89 10.91
C LYS A 493 11.69 -16.04 12.39
N TRP A 494 11.38 -15.04 13.22
CA TRP A 494 11.67 -15.08 14.66
C TRP A 494 10.58 -15.79 15.47
N LEU A 495 9.52 -16.27 14.82
CA LEU A 495 8.38 -16.94 15.43
C LEU A 495 8.42 -18.42 15.03
N PRO A 496 9.00 -19.31 15.87
CA PRO A 496 9.34 -20.68 15.48
C PRO A 496 8.11 -21.57 15.22
N LYS A 497 6.92 -21.17 15.65
CA LYS A 497 5.69 -21.97 15.51
C LYS A 497 4.83 -21.59 14.29
N VAL A 498 5.30 -20.64 13.45
CA VAL A 498 4.63 -20.28 12.20
C VAL A 498 4.60 -21.48 11.25
N SER A 499 3.43 -21.84 10.74
CA SER A 499 3.31 -22.88 9.72
C SER A 499 3.40 -22.29 8.31
N CYS A 500 4.03 -23.03 7.39
CA CYS A 500 4.10 -22.67 5.97
C CYS A 500 3.54 -23.81 5.12
N LEU A 501 2.70 -23.47 4.14
CA LEU A 501 2.06 -24.43 3.25
C LEU A 501 2.09 -23.90 1.82
N ALA A 502 2.70 -24.66 0.91
CA ALA A 502 2.54 -24.47 -0.52
C ALA A 502 1.50 -25.47 -1.05
N LEU A 503 0.45 -24.96 -1.68
CA LEU A 503 -0.60 -25.77 -2.29
C LEU A 503 -0.25 -26.08 -3.74
N ASP A 504 -0.61 -27.29 -4.18
CA ASP A 504 -0.47 -27.67 -5.57
C ASP A 504 -1.45 -26.89 -6.45
N SER A 505 -0.99 -26.50 -7.64
CA SER A 505 -1.83 -25.91 -8.66
C SER A 505 -2.90 -26.92 -9.11
N PRO A 506 -4.15 -26.51 -9.34
CA PRO A 506 -5.17 -27.38 -9.90
C PRO A 506 -4.99 -27.62 -11.42
N PHE A 507 -4.08 -26.92 -12.07
CA PHE A 507 -3.90 -26.92 -13.52
C PHE A 507 -2.89 -27.96 -14.01
N ASN A 508 -3.09 -28.45 -15.23
CA ASN A 508 -2.19 -29.39 -15.88
C ASN A 508 -1.24 -28.63 -16.83
N PHE A 509 -0.14 -28.10 -16.29
CA PHE A 509 0.77 -27.26 -17.07
C PHE A 509 1.47 -27.96 -18.24
N ASP A 510 1.67 -29.28 -18.18
CA ASP A 510 2.34 -30.04 -19.25
C ASP A 510 1.45 -30.14 -20.50
N GLU A 511 0.13 -30.25 -20.31
CA GLU A 511 -0.87 -30.27 -21.40
C GLU A 511 -1.31 -28.87 -21.83
N GLN A 512 -1.36 -27.92 -20.89
CA GLN A 512 -1.89 -26.58 -21.15
C GLN A 512 -0.85 -25.62 -21.74
N GLY A 513 0.45 -25.79 -21.51
CA GLY A 513 1.38 -24.83 -22.07
C GLY A 513 2.82 -25.24 -22.23
N GLU A 514 3.52 -24.41 -22.99
CA GLU A 514 4.91 -24.60 -23.37
C GLU A 514 5.77 -23.47 -22.84
N LEU A 515 6.99 -23.78 -22.42
CA LEU A 515 8.04 -22.81 -22.14
C LEU A 515 9.09 -22.89 -23.25
N TYR A 516 9.24 -21.79 -24.01
CA TYR A 516 10.23 -21.65 -25.07
C TYR A 516 11.34 -20.67 -24.67
N LEU A 517 12.59 -21.10 -24.86
CA LEU A 517 13.78 -20.28 -24.62
C LEU A 517 14.57 -20.12 -25.92
N PRO A 518 14.33 -19.05 -26.71
CA PRO A 518 15.04 -18.82 -27.95
C PRO A 518 16.56 -18.75 -27.73
N PRO A 519 17.38 -19.28 -28.66
CA PRO A 519 18.84 -19.29 -28.55
C PRO A 519 19.44 -17.90 -28.81
N LEU A 520 19.26 -16.97 -27.86
CA LEU A 520 19.75 -15.59 -27.97
C LEU A 520 21.27 -15.50 -27.82
N LEU A 521 21.89 -14.77 -28.75
CA LEU A 521 23.32 -14.49 -28.74
C LEU A 521 23.64 -13.35 -27.78
N ALA A 522 22.91 -12.23 -27.88
CA ALA A 522 23.12 -11.04 -27.08
C ALA A 522 22.63 -11.26 -25.64
N SER A 523 23.46 -10.88 -24.68
CA SER A 523 23.05 -10.87 -23.27
C SER A 523 22.34 -9.55 -22.98
N PRO A 524 21.37 -9.49 -22.05
CA PRO A 524 20.82 -8.23 -21.56
C PRO A 524 21.83 -7.27 -20.90
N LYS A 525 23.10 -7.67 -20.77
CA LYS A 525 24.25 -6.82 -20.42
C LYS A 525 24.73 -5.95 -21.60
N ASP A 526 24.35 -6.28 -22.83
CA ASP A 526 24.46 -5.44 -24.03
C ASP A 526 23.04 -4.97 -24.42
N PRO A 527 22.55 -3.84 -23.87
CA PRO A 527 21.18 -3.40 -24.11
C PRO A 527 20.87 -3.18 -25.59
N GLY A 528 21.83 -2.66 -26.36
CA GLY A 528 21.63 -2.36 -27.79
C GLY A 528 21.54 -3.62 -28.64
N GLY A 529 22.45 -4.58 -28.44
CA GLY A 529 22.41 -5.87 -29.12
C GLY A 529 21.16 -6.67 -28.77
N HIS A 530 20.81 -6.70 -27.49
CA HIS A 530 19.64 -7.42 -27.00
C HIS A 530 18.32 -6.85 -27.55
N THR A 531 18.18 -5.52 -27.58
CA THR A 531 16.99 -4.86 -28.17
C THR A 531 16.84 -5.20 -29.65
N ARG A 532 17.93 -5.19 -30.44
CA ARG A 532 17.89 -5.61 -31.85
C ARG A 532 17.44 -7.05 -32.00
N GLU A 533 17.96 -7.95 -31.16
CA GLU A 533 17.60 -9.37 -31.22
C GLU A 533 16.12 -9.60 -30.86
N ILE A 534 15.56 -8.84 -29.91
CA ILE A 534 14.11 -8.87 -29.62
C ILE A 534 13.30 -8.45 -30.86
N ILE A 535 13.69 -7.35 -31.53
CA ILE A 535 13.01 -6.86 -32.75
C ILE A 535 13.02 -7.94 -33.84
N GLU A 536 14.09 -8.72 -33.95
CA GLU A 536 14.19 -9.83 -34.91
C GLU A 536 13.39 -11.08 -34.52
N TRP A 537 13.19 -11.32 -33.22
CA TRP A 537 12.48 -12.50 -32.71
C TRP A 537 10.96 -12.31 -32.63
N LEU A 538 10.48 -11.14 -32.23
CA LEU A 538 9.03 -10.92 -32.02
C LEU A 538 8.17 -11.25 -33.26
N PRO A 539 8.54 -10.87 -34.50
CA PRO A 539 7.76 -11.24 -35.69
C PRO A 539 7.72 -12.75 -35.97
N LYS A 540 8.69 -13.53 -35.46
CA LYS A 540 8.72 -14.99 -35.58
C LYS A 540 7.90 -15.68 -34.49
N LEU A 541 7.61 -14.97 -33.41
CA LEU A 541 6.94 -15.49 -32.21
C LEU A 541 5.45 -15.15 -32.19
N ILE A 542 5.08 -13.97 -32.70
CA ILE A 542 3.72 -13.45 -32.68
C ILE A 542 3.01 -13.86 -33.96
N ASP A 543 1.95 -14.66 -33.83
CA ASP A 543 1.08 -15.03 -34.94
C ASP A 543 -0.10 -14.04 -35.04
N LEU A 544 -0.07 -13.18 -36.06
CA LEU A 544 -1.16 -12.24 -36.33
C LEU A 544 -2.33 -12.85 -37.14
N SER A 545 -2.19 -14.09 -37.60
CA SER A 545 -3.25 -14.76 -38.39
C SER A 545 -4.38 -15.33 -37.53
N GLN A 546 -4.14 -15.47 -36.22
CA GLN A 546 -5.11 -15.97 -35.27
C GLN A 546 -5.64 -14.83 -34.40
N ALA A 547 -6.93 -14.86 -34.08
CA ALA A 547 -7.57 -13.87 -33.21
C ALA A 547 -7.24 -14.11 -31.74
N VAL A 548 -5.95 -14.05 -31.40
CA VAL A 548 -5.44 -14.35 -30.06
C VAL A 548 -4.65 -13.18 -29.48
N GLY A 549 -4.67 -13.09 -28.16
CA GLY A 549 -3.96 -12.08 -27.40
C GLY A 549 -2.52 -12.48 -27.07
N THR A 550 -1.59 -11.56 -27.28
CA THR A 550 -0.19 -11.67 -26.84
C THR A 550 0.15 -10.57 -25.84
N LEU A 551 0.81 -10.94 -24.75
CA LEU A 551 1.33 -10.01 -23.76
C LEU A 551 2.86 -10.02 -23.79
N VAL A 552 3.47 -8.87 -24.07
CA VAL A 552 4.92 -8.68 -24.04
C VAL A 552 5.30 -7.78 -22.88
N LEU A 553 6.13 -8.30 -21.97
CA LEU A 553 6.54 -7.63 -20.74
C LEU A 553 8.00 -7.17 -20.82
N PHE A 554 8.21 -5.91 -20.42
CA PHE A 554 9.51 -5.24 -20.42
C PHE A 554 9.88 -4.74 -19.03
N SER A 555 11.16 -4.88 -18.67
CA SER A 555 11.70 -4.29 -17.45
C SER A 555 12.15 -2.83 -17.62
N SER A 556 12.08 -2.26 -18.84
CA SER A 556 12.52 -0.90 -19.16
C SER A 556 11.60 -0.24 -20.18
N ARG A 557 11.12 0.96 -19.86
CA ARG A 557 10.29 1.78 -20.76
C ARG A 557 11.02 2.14 -22.05
N LYS A 558 12.32 2.47 -21.95
CA LYS A 558 13.15 2.78 -23.11
C LYS A 558 13.21 1.60 -24.08
N GLN A 559 13.51 0.39 -23.58
CA GLN A 559 13.54 -0.80 -24.43
C GLN A 559 12.16 -1.12 -25.03
N MET A 560 11.08 -0.97 -24.26
CA MET A 560 9.72 -1.17 -24.78
C MET A 560 9.42 -0.23 -25.96
N GLN A 561 9.77 1.05 -25.84
CA GLN A 561 9.59 2.05 -26.90
C GLN A 561 10.50 1.80 -28.11
N ASP A 562 11.78 1.50 -27.87
CA ASP A 562 12.76 1.19 -28.93
C ASP A 562 12.31 -0.05 -29.74
N VAL A 563 11.81 -1.10 -29.06
CA VAL A 563 11.27 -2.29 -29.72
C VAL A 563 9.99 -1.95 -30.49
N ALA A 564 9.04 -1.23 -29.88
CA ALA A 564 7.79 -0.85 -30.54
C ALA A 564 8.04 -0.04 -31.83
N ALA A 565 9.01 0.89 -31.80
CA ALA A 565 9.39 1.67 -32.97
C ALA A 565 10.13 0.85 -34.04
N GLY A 566 10.90 -0.16 -33.64
CA GLY A 566 11.68 -1.01 -34.54
C GLY A 566 10.90 -2.14 -35.22
N LEU A 567 9.65 -2.39 -34.81
CA LEU A 567 8.85 -3.47 -35.37
C LEU A 567 8.28 -3.17 -36.79
N PRO A 568 8.02 -4.21 -37.60
CA PRO A 568 7.33 -4.07 -38.89
C PRO A 568 5.97 -3.37 -38.76
N ALA A 569 5.54 -2.67 -39.82
CA ALA A 569 4.29 -1.89 -39.80
C ALA A 569 3.05 -2.74 -39.44
N GLU A 570 2.95 -3.95 -39.97
CA GLU A 570 1.86 -4.90 -39.72
C GLU A 570 1.67 -5.21 -38.23
N LEU A 571 2.78 -5.42 -37.51
CA LEU A 571 2.77 -5.61 -36.05
C LEU A 571 2.44 -4.32 -35.31
N ARG A 572 3.00 -3.18 -35.76
CA ARG A 572 2.80 -1.88 -35.11
C ARG A 572 1.33 -1.46 -35.09
N GLU A 573 0.56 -1.79 -36.12
CA GLU A 573 -0.88 -1.49 -36.16
C GLU A 573 -1.70 -2.28 -35.11
N GLN A 574 -1.22 -3.47 -34.73
CA GLN A 574 -1.88 -4.34 -33.74
C GLN A 574 -1.34 -4.16 -32.31
N LEU A 575 -0.35 -3.29 -32.11
CA LEU A 575 0.22 -3.00 -30.79
C LEU A 575 -0.70 -2.09 -29.95
N LEU A 576 -0.72 -2.37 -28.65
CA LEU A 576 -1.29 -1.54 -27.61
C LEU A 576 -0.21 -1.32 -26.55
N VAL A 577 0.37 -0.11 -26.50
CA VAL A 577 1.51 0.19 -25.63
C VAL A 577 1.05 0.89 -24.36
N GLN A 578 1.49 0.37 -23.21
CA GLN A 578 1.23 0.99 -21.92
C GLN A 578 1.83 2.40 -21.85
N GLY A 579 0.99 3.38 -21.52
CA GLY A 579 1.38 4.79 -21.38
C GLY A 579 0.80 5.68 -22.47
N ASP A 580 0.42 5.13 -23.61
CA ASP A 580 -0.19 5.89 -24.71
C ASP A 580 -1.67 6.19 -24.45
N ILE A 581 -2.37 5.25 -23.81
CA ILE A 581 -3.78 5.37 -23.43
C ILE A 581 -4.01 4.84 -22.00
N PRO A 582 -5.09 5.26 -21.31
CA PRO A 582 -5.45 4.74 -20.00
C PRO A 582 -5.58 3.22 -19.98
N LYS A 583 -5.14 2.57 -18.90
CA LYS A 583 -5.13 1.09 -18.75
C LYS A 583 -6.50 0.46 -19.07
N ARG A 584 -7.60 1.07 -18.60
CA ARG A 584 -8.96 0.58 -18.86
C ARG A 584 -9.27 0.56 -20.36
N THR A 585 -9.07 1.69 -21.04
CA THR A 585 -9.27 1.83 -22.49
C THR A 585 -8.39 0.86 -23.29
N LEU A 586 -7.16 0.63 -22.83
CA LEU A 586 -6.25 -0.34 -23.43
C LEU A 586 -6.85 -1.76 -23.40
N LEU A 587 -7.35 -2.20 -22.24
CA LEU A 587 -7.97 -3.52 -22.08
C LEU A 587 -9.30 -3.64 -22.84
N ASP A 588 -10.11 -2.58 -22.84
CA ASP A 588 -11.35 -2.55 -23.60
C ASP A 588 -11.08 -2.69 -25.11
N THR A 589 -10.07 -1.99 -25.62
CA THR A 589 -9.63 -2.07 -27.03
C THR A 589 -9.09 -3.46 -27.36
N HIS A 590 -8.31 -4.05 -26.44
CA HIS A 590 -7.78 -5.40 -26.59
C HIS A 590 -8.90 -6.43 -26.74
N HIS A 591 -9.87 -6.43 -25.82
CA HIS A 591 -11.03 -7.32 -25.91
C HIS A 591 -11.87 -7.07 -27.16
N GLN A 592 -12.05 -5.81 -27.56
CA GLN A 592 -12.80 -5.46 -28.76
C GLN A 592 -12.12 -5.99 -30.04
N ARG A 593 -10.78 -5.92 -30.15
CA ARG A 593 -10.05 -6.50 -31.29
C ARG A 593 -10.26 -8.00 -31.41
N LEU A 594 -10.17 -8.72 -30.29
CA LEU A 594 -10.38 -10.17 -30.27
C LEU A 594 -11.81 -10.55 -30.63
N GLN A 595 -12.81 -9.80 -30.12
CA GLN A 595 -14.21 -9.98 -30.50
C GLN A 595 -14.44 -9.74 -32.00
N ASN A 596 -13.68 -8.83 -32.61
CA ASN A 596 -13.68 -8.57 -34.05
C ASN A 596 -12.84 -9.56 -34.86
N GLN A 597 -12.41 -10.68 -34.27
CA GLN A 597 -11.54 -11.69 -34.87
C GLN A 597 -10.18 -11.15 -35.34
N GLN A 598 -9.61 -10.21 -34.60
CA GLN A 598 -8.29 -9.64 -34.85
C GLN A 598 -7.32 -10.01 -33.73
N ALA A 599 -6.08 -10.33 -34.08
CA ALA A 599 -5.00 -10.48 -33.11
C ALA A 599 -4.81 -9.18 -32.32
N SER A 600 -4.33 -9.28 -31.08
CA SER A 600 -4.03 -8.09 -30.29
C SER A 600 -2.78 -8.30 -29.44
N VAL A 601 -1.85 -7.34 -29.50
CA VAL A 601 -0.57 -7.42 -28.81
C VAL A 601 -0.45 -6.28 -27.81
N ILE A 602 -0.31 -6.61 -26.53
CA ILE A 602 -0.10 -5.62 -25.47
C ILE A 602 1.39 -5.56 -25.13
N PHE A 603 1.95 -4.35 -25.14
CA PHE A 603 3.26 -4.05 -24.59
C PHE A 603 3.08 -3.39 -23.23
N GLY A 604 3.60 -4.04 -22.19
CA GLY A 604 3.54 -3.54 -20.81
C GLY A 604 4.89 -3.60 -20.12
N LEU A 605 5.07 -2.75 -19.11
CA LEU A 605 6.14 -2.91 -18.15
C LEU A 605 5.84 -4.10 -17.23
N ASP A 606 6.85 -4.64 -16.54
CA ASP A 606 6.65 -5.76 -15.60
C ASP A 606 5.54 -5.47 -14.57
N SER A 607 5.42 -4.23 -14.11
CA SER A 607 4.36 -3.77 -13.19
C SER A 607 2.94 -3.79 -13.78
N PHE A 608 2.82 -3.84 -15.11
CA PHE A 608 1.52 -3.95 -15.78
C PHE A 608 0.88 -5.33 -15.56
N SER A 609 1.71 -6.36 -15.38
CA SER A 609 1.26 -7.74 -15.21
C SER A 609 0.49 -7.96 -13.90
N GLU A 610 0.74 -7.14 -12.88
CA GLU A 610 0.01 -7.19 -11.60
C GLU A 610 -1.46 -6.72 -11.81
N GLY A 611 -2.40 -7.53 -11.30
CA GLY A 611 -3.84 -7.24 -11.39
C GLY A 611 -4.43 -7.28 -12.80
N LEU A 612 -3.73 -7.84 -13.79
CA LEU A 612 -4.23 -7.99 -15.16
C LEU A 612 -5.05 -9.29 -15.30
N ASP A 613 -6.32 -9.15 -15.71
CA ASP A 613 -7.19 -10.30 -16.04
C ASP A 613 -7.44 -10.47 -17.55
N LEU A 614 -6.89 -11.53 -18.16
CA LEU A 614 -6.96 -11.90 -19.59
C LEU A 614 -7.14 -13.42 -19.72
N PRO A 615 -8.37 -13.95 -19.58
CA PRO A 615 -8.64 -15.39 -19.66
C PRO A 615 -8.70 -15.90 -21.10
N GLY A 616 -8.41 -17.19 -21.30
CA GLY A 616 -8.55 -17.88 -22.58
C GLY A 616 -7.78 -17.21 -23.73
N GLU A 617 -8.46 -17.02 -24.86
CA GLU A 617 -7.87 -16.45 -26.08
C GLU A 617 -7.38 -15.00 -25.91
N SER A 618 -7.78 -14.31 -24.84
CA SER A 618 -7.25 -12.99 -24.50
C SER A 618 -5.77 -13.00 -24.12
N CYS A 619 -5.19 -14.15 -23.75
CA CYS A 619 -3.75 -14.25 -23.56
C CYS A 619 -3.26 -15.68 -23.73
N VAL A 620 -2.85 -16.05 -24.94
CA VAL A 620 -2.28 -17.37 -25.25
C VAL A 620 -0.76 -17.32 -25.39
N HIS A 621 -0.15 -16.12 -25.39
CA HIS A 621 1.30 -15.97 -25.46
C HIS A 621 1.77 -14.90 -24.51
N VAL A 622 2.59 -15.29 -23.53
CA VAL A 622 3.32 -14.37 -22.66
C VAL A 622 4.77 -14.34 -23.08
N ILE A 623 5.26 -13.19 -23.52
CA ILE A 623 6.65 -12.97 -23.91
C ILE A 623 7.31 -12.07 -22.87
N ILE A 624 8.38 -12.55 -22.25
CA ILE A 624 9.15 -11.81 -21.26
C ILE A 624 10.44 -11.36 -21.93
N ALA A 625 10.56 -10.06 -22.22
CA ALA A 625 11.70 -9.53 -22.95
C ALA A 625 13.01 -9.71 -22.18
N LYS A 626 13.00 -9.58 -20.85
CA LYS A 626 14.18 -9.69 -19.99
C LYS A 626 13.76 -10.14 -18.59
N LEU A 627 14.64 -10.85 -17.87
CA LEU A 627 14.38 -11.19 -16.46
C LEU A 627 14.14 -9.92 -15.62
N PRO A 628 13.09 -9.88 -14.76
CA PRO A 628 12.60 -8.68 -14.08
C PRO A 628 13.43 -8.33 -12.83
N PHE A 629 14.74 -8.20 -13.01
CA PHE A 629 15.63 -7.74 -11.95
C PHE A 629 15.38 -6.26 -11.67
N ALA A 630 14.97 -5.95 -10.44
CA ALA A 630 14.96 -4.57 -9.97
C ALA A 630 16.41 -4.11 -9.78
N MET A 631 16.72 -2.91 -10.27
CA MET A 631 17.88 -2.19 -9.79
C MET A 631 17.48 -1.53 -8.47
N PRO A 632 18.19 -1.77 -7.36
CA PRO A 632 18.00 -1.02 -6.13
C PRO A 632 18.59 0.38 -6.35
N ASP A 633 17.94 1.18 -7.18
CA ASP A 633 18.36 2.56 -7.44
C ASP A 633 17.81 3.52 -6.37
N ASP A 634 16.78 3.09 -5.65
CA ASP A 634 16.22 3.83 -4.53
C ASP A 634 17.15 3.79 -3.29
N PRO A 635 17.15 4.86 -2.47
CA PRO A 635 17.96 4.97 -1.26
C PRO A 635 17.85 3.77 -0.30
N VAL A 636 16.65 3.21 -0.12
CA VAL A 636 16.39 2.13 0.84
C VAL A 636 17.03 0.84 0.36
N GLY A 637 16.81 0.47 -0.91
CA GLY A 637 17.42 -0.70 -1.53
C GLY A 637 18.96 -0.63 -1.55
N LYS A 638 19.54 0.56 -1.79
CA LYS A 638 21.00 0.78 -1.74
C LYS A 638 21.56 0.52 -0.36
N THR A 639 20.95 1.10 0.66
CA THR A 639 21.38 0.93 2.05
C THR A 639 21.26 -0.52 2.50
N LEU A 640 20.16 -1.20 2.15
CA LEU A 640 19.99 -2.64 2.43
C LEU A 640 21.06 -3.49 1.73
N SER A 641 21.37 -3.18 0.47
CA SER A 641 22.38 -3.90 -0.30
C SER A 641 23.77 -3.76 0.33
N ARG A 642 24.18 -2.54 0.69
CA ARG A 642 25.47 -2.31 1.40
C ARG A 642 25.53 -3.05 2.72
N TRP A 643 24.43 -3.06 3.49
CA TRP A 643 24.38 -3.78 4.75
C TRP A 643 24.58 -5.30 4.59
N ILE A 644 23.97 -5.91 3.57
CA ILE A 644 24.20 -7.32 3.23
C ILE A 644 25.66 -7.57 2.83
N GLU A 645 26.25 -6.70 2.00
CA GLU A 645 27.65 -6.80 1.57
C GLU A 645 28.61 -6.75 2.76
N LYS A 646 28.38 -5.84 3.72
CA LYS A 646 29.19 -5.71 4.94
C LYS A 646 29.18 -6.97 5.81
N ARG A 647 28.09 -7.74 5.79
CA ARG A 647 27.99 -9.01 6.52
C ARG A 647 28.55 -10.20 5.72
N GLY A 648 29.20 -9.94 4.58
CA GLY A 648 29.77 -10.95 3.70
C GLY A 648 28.75 -11.63 2.77
N GLY A 649 27.51 -11.11 2.72
CA GLY A 649 26.46 -11.60 1.86
C GLY A 649 26.54 -11.04 0.43
N ASN A 650 25.65 -11.53 -0.44
CA ASN A 650 25.53 -11.04 -1.81
C ASN A 650 24.09 -10.54 -2.07
N PRO A 651 23.86 -9.21 -2.14
CA PRO A 651 22.51 -8.64 -2.31
C PRO A 651 21.82 -9.13 -3.58
N PHE A 652 22.58 -9.34 -4.64
CA PHE A 652 22.03 -9.83 -5.90
C PHE A 652 21.46 -11.25 -5.73
N ILE A 653 22.13 -12.13 -4.97
CA ILE A 653 21.68 -13.50 -4.73
C ILE A 653 20.61 -13.59 -3.62
N GLU A 654 20.72 -12.76 -2.58
CA GLU A 654 19.84 -12.83 -1.39
C GLU A 654 18.56 -12.01 -1.53
N LEU A 655 18.54 -10.97 -2.38
CA LEU A 655 17.37 -10.12 -2.60
C LEU A 655 16.95 -10.10 -4.06
N THR A 656 17.85 -9.66 -4.96
CA THR A 656 17.46 -9.33 -6.34
C THR A 656 17.00 -10.56 -7.14
N VAL A 657 17.67 -11.70 -7.00
CA VAL A 657 17.27 -12.97 -7.64
C VAL A 657 15.96 -13.52 -7.04
N PRO A 658 15.80 -13.60 -5.71
CA PRO A 658 14.54 -13.92 -5.06
C PRO A 658 13.34 -13.07 -5.51
N GLU A 659 13.47 -11.75 -5.51
CA GLU A 659 12.40 -10.85 -5.94
C GLU A 659 12.07 -11.01 -7.44
N ALA A 660 13.09 -11.19 -8.27
CA ALA A 660 12.90 -11.47 -9.69
C ALA A 660 12.21 -12.83 -9.91
N SER A 661 12.46 -13.83 -9.06
CA SER A 661 11.78 -15.13 -9.08
C SER A 661 10.28 -14.95 -8.90
N ILE A 662 9.86 -14.18 -7.88
CA ILE A 662 8.44 -13.91 -7.60
C ILE A 662 7.78 -13.22 -8.80
N LYS A 663 8.37 -12.11 -9.27
CA LYS A 663 7.83 -11.35 -10.43
C LYS A 663 7.74 -12.21 -11.69
N LEU A 664 8.75 -13.05 -11.93
CA LEU A 664 8.77 -13.95 -13.07
C LEU A 664 7.63 -14.98 -13.00
N VAL A 665 7.41 -15.60 -11.83
CA VAL A 665 6.28 -16.54 -11.64
C VAL A 665 4.94 -15.82 -11.81
N GLN A 666 4.80 -14.58 -11.32
CA GLN A 666 3.59 -13.77 -11.49
C GLN A 666 3.30 -13.40 -12.94
N ALA A 667 4.34 -13.06 -13.70
CA ALA A 667 4.24 -12.77 -15.14
C ALA A 667 3.83 -14.04 -15.91
N VAL A 668 4.47 -15.16 -15.61
CA VAL A 668 4.18 -16.46 -16.22
C VAL A 668 2.77 -16.97 -15.87
N GLY A 669 2.32 -16.71 -14.64
CA GLY A 669 0.97 -17.04 -14.17
C GLY A 669 -0.16 -16.30 -14.88
N ARG A 670 0.15 -15.36 -15.79
CA ARG A 670 -0.84 -14.71 -16.66
C ARG A 670 -1.29 -15.59 -17.82
N LEU A 671 -0.53 -16.64 -18.14
CA LEU A 671 -0.89 -17.57 -19.21
C LEU A 671 -2.03 -18.51 -18.81
N ILE A 672 -1.91 -19.17 -17.65
CA ILE A 672 -2.85 -20.22 -17.21
C ILE A 672 -3.60 -19.80 -15.94
N ARG A 673 -4.91 -19.59 -16.06
CA ARG A 673 -5.83 -19.12 -15.01
C ARG A 673 -7.07 -20.00 -14.87
N THR A 674 -7.42 -20.69 -15.94
CA THR A 674 -8.52 -21.64 -16.02
C THR A 674 -8.05 -22.99 -16.55
N GLU A 675 -8.86 -24.03 -16.34
CA GLU A 675 -8.60 -25.39 -16.85
C GLU A 675 -8.66 -25.49 -18.39
N ARG A 676 -9.16 -24.45 -19.07
CA ARG A 676 -9.25 -24.38 -20.54
C ARG A 676 -8.19 -23.50 -21.17
N ASP A 677 -7.44 -22.75 -20.36
CA ASP A 677 -6.40 -21.88 -20.89
C ASP A 677 -5.30 -22.73 -21.48
N TYR A 678 -4.72 -22.24 -22.56
CA TYR A 678 -3.58 -22.86 -23.20
C TYR A 678 -2.64 -21.81 -23.76
N GLY A 679 -1.40 -22.21 -24.06
CA GLY A 679 -0.52 -21.38 -24.87
C GLY A 679 0.95 -21.52 -24.54
N ARG A 680 1.69 -20.42 -24.72
CA ARG A 680 3.15 -20.42 -24.62
C ARG A 680 3.67 -19.29 -23.76
N VAL A 681 4.71 -19.58 -22.99
CA VAL A 681 5.61 -18.58 -22.41
C VAL A 681 6.90 -18.58 -23.21
N THR A 682 7.34 -17.41 -23.65
CA THR A 682 8.67 -17.22 -24.24
C THR A 682 9.49 -16.28 -23.36
N ILE A 683 10.70 -16.68 -22.96
CA ILE A 683 11.60 -15.81 -22.20
C ILE A 683 12.80 -15.47 -23.09
N LEU A 684 12.94 -14.20 -23.42
CA LEU A 684 13.99 -13.69 -24.28
C LEU A 684 15.24 -13.29 -23.47
N ASP A 685 15.76 -14.17 -22.60
CA ASP A 685 16.93 -13.87 -21.77
C ASP A 685 17.90 -15.05 -21.65
N ASN A 686 19.06 -14.95 -22.29
CA ASN A 686 20.07 -16.02 -22.28
C ASN A 686 20.72 -16.26 -20.91
N ARG A 687 20.52 -15.39 -19.91
CA ARG A 687 21.05 -15.61 -18.56
C ARG A 687 20.36 -16.77 -17.86
N LEU A 688 19.13 -17.10 -18.26
CA LEU A 688 18.36 -18.20 -17.70
C LEU A 688 19.04 -19.57 -17.95
N THR A 689 19.76 -19.71 -19.07
CA THR A 689 20.53 -20.91 -19.41
C THR A 689 22.02 -20.78 -19.08
N ARG A 690 22.59 -19.57 -19.19
CA ARG A 690 24.04 -19.34 -19.02
C ARG A 690 24.49 -19.08 -17.58
N GLN A 691 23.61 -18.62 -16.68
CA GLN A 691 23.98 -18.26 -15.31
C GLN A 691 23.56 -19.34 -14.29
N SER A 692 24.31 -19.46 -13.20
CA SER A 692 24.06 -20.47 -12.15
C SER A 692 22.67 -20.33 -11.49
N TYR A 693 22.23 -19.09 -11.25
CA TYR A 693 20.90 -18.81 -10.71
C TYR A 693 19.77 -19.12 -11.69
N GLY A 694 20.06 -19.18 -13.00
CA GLY A 694 19.06 -19.42 -14.03
C GLY A 694 18.36 -20.77 -13.88
N LYS A 695 19.11 -21.80 -13.46
CA LYS A 695 18.54 -23.13 -13.12
C LYS A 695 17.53 -23.06 -11.98
N LYS A 696 17.79 -22.25 -10.95
CA LYS A 696 16.88 -22.07 -9.81
C LYS A 696 15.61 -21.31 -10.22
N LEU A 697 15.74 -20.27 -11.05
CA LEU A 697 14.60 -19.54 -11.61
C LEU A 697 13.72 -20.46 -12.48
N LEU A 698 14.33 -21.29 -13.33
CA LEU A 698 13.59 -22.27 -14.13
C LEU A 698 12.87 -23.33 -13.30
N ALA A 699 13.43 -23.70 -12.15
CA ALA A 699 12.82 -24.66 -11.24
C ALA A 699 11.65 -24.07 -10.44
N SER A 700 11.58 -22.75 -10.28
CA SER A 700 10.45 -22.08 -9.61
C SER A 700 9.26 -21.80 -10.54
N LEU A 701 9.44 -21.92 -11.86
CA LEU A 701 8.34 -21.78 -12.81
C LEU A 701 7.40 -22.99 -12.76
N PRO A 702 6.12 -22.82 -13.16
CA PRO A 702 5.26 -23.96 -13.39
C PRO A 702 5.90 -24.98 -14.36
N PRO A 703 5.62 -26.28 -14.18
CA PRO A 703 6.24 -27.36 -14.96
C PRO A 703 5.64 -27.44 -16.38
N PHE A 704 5.78 -26.37 -17.16
CA PHE A 704 5.42 -26.37 -18.58
C PHE A 704 6.31 -27.32 -19.37
N LYS A 705 5.76 -27.82 -20.48
CA LYS A 705 6.52 -28.56 -21.47
C LYS A 705 7.62 -27.67 -22.05
N ARG A 706 8.88 -28.07 -21.93
CA ARG A 706 10.03 -27.29 -22.42
C ARG A 706 10.32 -27.64 -23.87
N ILE A 707 10.39 -26.63 -24.73
CA ILE A 707 10.60 -26.76 -26.19
C ILE A 707 11.85 -26.05 -26.69
#